data_AF-V6JUA4-F1
#
_entry.id   AF-V6JUA4-F1
#
_cell.length_a   1.000
_cell.length_b   1.000
_cell.length_c   1.000
_cell.angle_alpha   90.00
_cell.angle_beta   90.00
_cell.angle_gamma   90.00
#
_symmetry.space_group_name_H-M   'P 1'
#
loop_
_entity.id
_entity.type
_entity.pdbx_description
1 polymer ?
#
loop_
_entity_poly.entity_id
_entity_poly.type
_entity_poly.pdbx_seq_one_letter_code
_entity_poly.pdbx_strand_id
1 'polypeptide(L)'
;AADTVTPLLALHDRAEAGHARAAVAEDTARRALPRDLADAAPTRLAGLERDASRQAGALEAALRTDRRRSEVRAQLAALDRESRADEDGLREADCWLADWDDTRVALQQRVDDAIEAATRAEYLDGRLGPARQRLAAARLRDRLTDEEHLAGEAALRAREDAADAREHWLDVRNRRLNGFAAELATALRDGEACTVCGATAHPAPRRPAADHVDQRTEDTALAAHQQAENDREAAEGRLHTVRDQLTTARATAGDDTTAALESAAHALESALAAARGTAADAHPAREALDRAEREHTRRRNVAQDAERRAAARTSRREAFQLEETALTVELEQCGTPEEQSGTIAEHAAAVERRARSLAEAADAARTAHDTARALHDADERLAGALRTAGFPHASAVRDAYVDAAGQRRLQEDLDTWQSEEKAVAETLADSALIAAAQQPPADPERAEDAVREADRALRAAATALDAARTRCRELDDLGERATAQARRTAPLRRAHERVSALSHLASGTSGENQRKMRLETYVLAARLEHVAAAASARLARMSAGRYTLVHSDERTSGRARSGLGLHVVDSWTGVQRDTATLSGGETFFASLALALGLADVVTDEAGGTRLDTLFIDEGFGSLDEQTLDEVLDVLDALRERDRSVGIVSHVADLRARIPVQLEVLKTRSGSTLRHRRHG
;
A
#
# COMPACT_ATOMS: atom_id res chain seq x y z
N ALA A 1 -92.00 56.05 64.82
CA ALA A 1 -91.97 55.69 66.25
C ALA A 1 -91.51 54.24 66.44
N ALA A 2 -92.13 53.24 65.81
CA ALA A 2 -91.57 51.89 65.73
C ALA A 2 -90.24 51.85 64.93
N ASP A 3 -90.17 52.53 63.77
CA ASP A 3 -88.94 52.62 62.94
C ASP A 3 -87.70 53.19 63.64
N THR A 4 -87.86 53.94 64.72
CA THR A 4 -86.75 54.50 65.51
C THR A 4 -86.20 53.53 66.56
N VAL A 5 -86.91 52.44 66.87
CA VAL A 5 -86.51 51.44 67.87
C VAL A 5 -86.21 50.07 67.22
N THR A 6 -86.80 49.75 66.07
CA THR A 6 -86.57 48.51 65.30
C THR A 6 -85.09 48.25 64.96
N PRO A 7 -84.27 49.24 64.55
CA PRO A 7 -82.85 49.02 64.28
C PRO A 7 -82.06 48.63 65.54
N LEU A 8 -82.45 49.17 66.70
CA LEU A 8 -81.79 48.92 67.99
C LEU A 8 -82.22 47.59 68.61
N LEU A 9 -83.46 47.17 68.37
CA LEU A 9 -83.96 45.81 68.65
C LEU A 9 -83.22 44.75 67.83
N ALA A 10 -83.08 44.98 66.52
CA ALA A 10 -82.33 44.07 65.65
C ALA A 10 -80.82 44.06 65.97
N LEU A 11 -80.26 45.17 66.45
CA LEU A 11 -78.88 45.27 66.91
C LEU A 11 -78.66 44.45 68.19
N HIS A 12 -79.57 44.57 69.16
CA HIS A 12 -79.53 43.81 70.41
C HIS A 12 -79.68 42.31 70.17
N ASP A 13 -80.71 41.86 69.44
CA ASP A 13 -80.94 40.42 69.20
C ASP A 13 -79.78 39.79 68.39
N ARG A 14 -79.14 40.56 67.49
CA ARG A 14 -77.91 40.12 66.81
C ARG A 14 -76.70 40.08 67.74
N ALA A 15 -76.57 41.01 68.67
CA ALA A 15 -75.50 41.03 69.66
C ALA A 15 -75.64 39.86 70.65
N GLU A 16 -76.86 39.52 71.08
CA GLU A 16 -77.15 38.41 71.97
C GLU A 16 -76.88 37.05 71.29
N ALA A 17 -77.41 36.85 70.08
CA ALA A 17 -77.13 35.65 69.29
C ALA A 17 -75.66 35.56 68.84
N GLY A 18 -74.98 36.70 68.68
CA GLY A 18 -73.55 36.79 68.42
C GLY A 18 -72.72 36.35 69.63
N HIS A 19 -73.05 36.86 70.82
CA HIS A 19 -72.38 36.52 72.07
C HIS A 19 -72.57 35.05 72.46
N ALA A 20 -73.80 34.52 72.34
CA ALA A 20 -74.07 33.11 72.62
C ALA A 20 -73.26 32.16 71.72
N ARG A 21 -73.12 32.47 70.42
CA ARG A 21 -72.29 31.70 69.49
C ARG A 21 -70.81 31.81 69.81
N ALA A 22 -70.34 33.02 70.14
CA ALA A 22 -68.95 33.25 70.51
C ALA A 22 -68.57 32.55 71.82
N ALA A 23 -69.47 32.51 72.80
CA ALA A 23 -69.27 31.79 74.07
C ALA A 23 -69.16 30.27 73.86
N VAL A 24 -69.99 29.68 72.99
CA VAL A 24 -69.89 28.25 72.63
C VAL A 24 -68.60 27.95 71.87
N ALA A 25 -68.18 28.83 70.95
CA ALA A 25 -66.93 28.70 70.23
C ALA A 25 -65.70 28.82 71.16
N GLU A 26 -65.74 29.74 72.14
CA GLU A 26 -64.71 29.89 73.16
C GLU A 26 -64.61 28.65 74.06
N ASP A 27 -65.71 28.12 74.58
CA ASP A 27 -65.72 26.90 75.40
C ASP A 27 -65.18 25.69 74.60
N THR A 28 -65.56 25.58 73.33
CA THR A 28 -65.07 24.50 72.46
C THR A 28 -63.57 24.60 72.20
N ALA A 29 -63.07 25.79 71.88
CA ALA A 29 -61.64 26.01 71.61
C ALA A 29 -60.77 25.84 72.88
N ARG A 30 -61.28 26.26 74.06
CA ARG A 30 -60.58 26.10 75.34
C ARG A 30 -60.50 24.65 75.82
N ARG A 31 -61.48 23.80 75.48
CA ARG A 31 -61.42 22.34 75.78
C ARG A 31 -60.28 21.62 75.08
N ALA A 32 -59.77 22.16 73.97
CA ALA A 32 -58.61 21.64 73.27
C ALA A 32 -57.27 22.05 73.93
N LEU A 33 -57.30 22.95 74.92
CA LEU A 33 -56.12 23.39 75.64
C LEU A 33 -55.87 22.58 76.93
N PRO A 34 -54.62 22.51 77.39
CA PRO A 34 -54.28 22.03 78.73
C PRO A 34 -55.07 22.75 79.85
N ARG A 35 -55.39 22.03 80.93
CA ARG A 35 -56.27 22.52 82.02
C ARG A 35 -55.78 23.80 82.70
N ASP A 36 -54.48 24.07 82.66
CA ASP A 36 -53.82 25.28 83.20
C ASP A 36 -54.04 26.53 82.33
N LEU A 37 -54.52 26.38 81.10
CA LEU A 37 -54.81 27.47 80.16
C LEU A 37 -56.31 27.66 79.90
N ALA A 38 -57.16 26.82 80.48
CA ALA A 38 -58.61 26.86 80.30
C ALA A 38 -59.22 28.21 80.71
N ASP A 39 -58.69 28.86 81.76
CA ASP A 39 -59.19 30.15 82.26
C ASP A 39 -58.27 31.34 81.91
N ALA A 40 -57.31 31.14 80.99
CA ALA A 40 -56.36 32.20 80.63
C ALA A 40 -57.05 33.36 79.91
N ALA A 41 -56.64 34.60 80.23
CA ALA A 41 -57.10 35.79 79.53
C ALA A 41 -56.72 35.75 78.03
N PRO A 42 -57.53 36.34 77.13
CA PRO A 42 -57.26 36.35 75.68
C PRO A 42 -55.86 36.88 75.32
N THR A 43 -55.37 37.87 76.07
CA THR A 43 -54.02 38.46 75.90
C THR A 43 -52.89 37.49 76.25
N ARG A 44 -53.10 36.60 77.24
CA ARG A 44 -52.15 35.56 77.63
C ARG A 44 -52.11 34.42 76.61
N LEU A 45 -53.25 34.00 76.07
CA LEU A 45 -53.33 33.01 75.00
C LEU A 45 -52.65 33.51 73.71
N ALA A 46 -52.88 34.77 73.34
CA ALA A 46 -52.19 35.41 72.21
C ALA A 46 -50.68 35.64 72.45
N GLY A 47 -50.22 35.71 73.70
CA GLY A 47 -48.80 35.72 74.03
C GLY A 47 -48.15 34.34 73.80
N LEU A 48 -48.79 33.29 74.32
CA LEU A 48 -48.32 31.90 74.17
C LEU A 48 -48.39 31.41 72.71
N GLU A 49 -49.40 31.83 71.95
CA GLU A 49 -49.49 31.57 70.51
C GLU A 49 -48.29 32.17 69.77
N ARG A 50 -47.99 33.47 69.99
CA ARG A 50 -46.84 34.13 69.37
C ARG A 50 -45.51 33.47 69.69
N ASP A 51 -45.34 32.97 70.92
CA ASP A 51 -44.14 32.25 71.32
C ASP A 51 -44.07 30.85 70.66
N ALA A 52 -45.19 30.12 70.59
CA ALA A 52 -45.27 28.85 69.88
C ALA A 52 -45.05 28.99 68.36
N SER A 53 -45.61 30.03 67.73
CA SER A 53 -45.41 30.35 66.32
C SER A 53 -43.96 30.74 66.02
N ARG A 54 -43.28 31.44 66.94
CA ARG A 54 -41.85 31.75 66.84
C ARG A 54 -40.97 30.49 66.94
N GLN A 55 -41.31 29.58 67.86
CA GLN A 55 -40.64 28.28 67.98
C GLN A 55 -40.89 27.40 66.75
N ALA A 56 -42.12 27.37 66.21
CA ALA A 56 -42.46 26.65 64.99
C ALA A 56 -41.62 27.15 63.80
N GLY A 57 -41.50 28.48 63.62
CA GLY A 57 -40.67 29.07 62.56
C GLY A 57 -39.18 28.73 62.68
N ALA A 58 -38.64 28.67 63.91
CA ALA A 58 -37.26 28.25 64.15
C ALA A 58 -37.03 26.75 63.83
N LEU A 59 -37.99 25.89 64.19
CA LEU A 59 -37.93 24.45 63.89
C LEU A 59 -38.14 24.15 62.40
N GLU A 60 -38.96 24.94 61.70
CA GLU A 60 -39.13 24.84 60.26
C GLU A 60 -37.84 25.22 59.51
N ALA A 61 -37.12 26.24 60.00
CA ALA A 61 -35.79 26.57 59.48
C ALA A 61 -34.80 25.40 59.70
N ALA A 62 -34.74 24.84 60.91
CA ALA A 62 -33.92 23.67 61.21
C ALA A 62 -34.26 22.45 60.33
N LEU A 63 -35.55 22.21 60.04
CA LEU A 63 -35.98 21.16 59.12
C LEU A 63 -35.49 21.36 57.69
N ARG A 64 -35.50 22.59 57.19
CA ARG A 64 -34.93 22.91 55.87
C ARG A 64 -33.44 22.63 55.84
N THR A 65 -32.71 23.04 56.87
CA THR A 65 -31.26 22.79 57.02
C THR A 65 -30.95 21.28 57.10
N ASP A 66 -31.74 20.50 57.85
CA ASP A 66 -31.54 19.04 57.96
C ASP A 66 -31.84 18.28 56.66
N ARG A 67 -32.89 18.69 55.93
CA ARG A 67 -33.17 18.17 54.58
C ARG A 67 -32.02 18.47 53.63
N ARG A 68 -31.53 19.71 53.62
CA ARG A 68 -30.39 20.11 52.78
C ARG A 68 -29.13 19.32 53.13
N ARG A 69 -28.83 19.13 54.42
CA ARG A 69 -27.70 18.31 54.87
C ARG A 69 -27.83 16.86 54.40
N SER A 70 -29.03 16.29 54.45
CA SER A 70 -29.31 14.93 53.97
C SER A 70 -29.11 14.79 52.46
N GLU A 71 -29.53 15.79 51.67
CA GLU A 71 -29.27 15.86 50.23
C GLU A 71 -27.77 15.92 49.93
N VAL A 72 -27.02 16.79 50.63
CA VAL A 72 -25.57 16.93 50.47
C VAL A 72 -24.84 15.62 50.81
N ARG A 73 -25.24 14.92 51.89
CA ARG A 73 -24.69 13.60 52.24
C ARG A 73 -24.97 12.54 51.16
N ALA A 74 -26.16 12.54 50.57
CA ALA A 74 -26.48 11.63 49.47
C ALA A 74 -25.63 11.94 48.22
N GLN A 75 -25.38 13.22 47.93
CA GLN A 75 -24.51 13.66 46.83
C GLN A 75 -23.04 13.28 47.07
N LEU A 76 -22.53 13.43 48.30
CA LEU A 76 -21.19 12.96 48.69
C LEU A 76 -21.04 11.44 48.49
N ALA A 77 -22.01 10.65 48.95
CA ALA A 77 -21.98 9.20 48.78
C ALA A 77 -22.04 8.77 47.31
N ALA A 78 -22.74 9.51 46.45
CA ALA A 78 -22.74 9.29 45.01
C ALA A 78 -21.36 9.62 44.40
N LEU A 79 -20.79 10.78 44.73
CA LEU A 79 -19.46 11.19 44.25
C LEU A 79 -18.36 10.20 44.66
N ASP A 80 -18.40 9.66 45.88
CA ASP A 80 -17.40 8.67 46.33
C ASP A 80 -17.48 7.36 45.54
N ARG A 81 -18.68 6.90 45.17
CA ARG A 81 -18.85 5.72 44.30
C ARG A 81 -18.30 5.97 42.91
N GLU A 82 -18.58 7.14 42.33
CA GLU A 82 -18.08 7.52 41.02
C GLU A 82 -16.54 7.70 41.02
N SER A 83 -15.97 8.29 42.08
CA SER A 83 -14.52 8.44 42.23
C SER A 83 -13.81 7.10 42.24
N ARG A 84 -14.33 6.13 43.01
CA ARG A 84 -13.77 4.78 43.07
C ARG A 84 -13.81 4.08 41.71
N ALA A 85 -14.91 4.24 40.96
CA ALA A 85 -15.03 3.65 39.62
C ALA A 85 -14.01 4.25 38.63
N ASP A 86 -13.77 5.57 38.67
CA ASP A 86 -12.74 6.20 37.84
C ASP A 86 -11.31 5.83 38.29
N GLU A 87 -11.06 5.71 39.60
CA GLU A 87 -9.77 5.21 40.14
C GLU A 87 -9.48 3.77 39.72
N ASP A 88 -10.49 2.89 39.74
CA ASP A 88 -10.36 1.51 39.25
C ASP A 88 -10.06 1.50 37.74
N GLY A 89 -10.77 2.31 36.96
CA GLY A 89 -10.54 2.44 35.51
C GLY A 89 -9.17 3.01 35.15
N LEU A 90 -8.67 3.99 35.94
CA LEU A 90 -7.32 4.53 35.79
C LEU A 90 -6.26 3.46 36.07
N ARG A 91 -6.41 2.71 37.18
CA ARG A 91 -5.49 1.62 37.51
C ARG A 91 -5.43 0.55 36.40
N GLU A 92 -6.56 0.18 35.82
CA GLU A 92 -6.60 -0.77 34.70
C GLU A 92 -5.90 -0.22 33.44
N ALA A 93 -6.15 1.05 33.10
CA ALA A 93 -5.50 1.70 31.98
C ALA A 93 -3.98 1.81 32.16
N ASP A 94 -3.53 2.21 33.35
CA ASP A 94 -2.11 2.36 33.68
C ASP A 94 -1.37 1.02 33.64
N CYS A 95 -1.97 -0.05 34.18
CA CYS A 95 -1.38 -1.39 34.11
C CYS A 95 -1.15 -1.84 32.65
N TRP A 96 -2.10 -1.54 31.75
CA TRP A 96 -1.93 -1.87 30.34
C TRP A 96 -0.91 -0.97 29.64
N LEU A 97 -0.90 0.33 29.96
CA LEU A 97 0.02 1.30 29.36
C LEU A 97 1.47 1.09 29.81
N ALA A 98 1.70 0.48 30.98
CA ALA A 98 3.05 0.17 31.47
C ALA A 98 3.84 -0.74 30.51
N ASP A 99 3.17 -1.73 29.91
CA ASP A 99 3.79 -2.72 29.01
C ASP A 99 3.72 -2.30 27.52
N TRP A 100 3.22 -1.08 27.23
CA TRP A 100 2.99 -0.61 25.87
C TRP A 100 4.28 -0.52 25.05
N ASP A 101 5.34 0.05 25.61
CA ASP A 101 6.59 0.25 24.88
C ASP A 101 7.22 -1.08 24.45
N ASP A 102 7.21 -2.08 25.33
CA ASP A 102 7.69 -3.43 25.02
C ASP A 102 6.85 -4.09 23.93
N THR A 103 5.52 -3.96 24.03
CA THR A 103 4.58 -4.48 23.02
C THR A 103 4.80 -3.81 21.66
N ARG A 104 4.95 -2.49 21.64
CA ARG A 104 5.17 -1.69 20.43
C ARG A 104 6.51 -2.06 19.78
N VAL A 105 7.57 -2.18 20.56
CA VAL A 105 8.89 -2.60 20.07
C VAL A 105 8.82 -4.00 19.47
N ALA A 106 8.19 -4.97 20.15
CA ALA A 106 8.05 -6.33 19.63
C ALA A 106 7.24 -6.39 18.31
N LEU A 107 6.16 -5.62 18.20
CA LEU A 107 5.35 -5.54 16.98
C LEU A 107 6.11 -4.82 15.84
N GLN A 108 6.85 -3.76 16.14
CA GLN A 108 7.69 -3.08 15.17
C GLN A 108 8.81 -3.99 14.66
N GLN A 109 9.49 -4.71 15.56
CA GLN A 109 10.53 -5.68 15.21
C GLN A 109 9.99 -6.74 14.25
N ARG A 110 8.79 -7.27 14.53
CA ARG A 110 8.11 -8.24 13.66
C ARG A 110 7.80 -7.68 12.27
N VAL A 111 7.44 -6.39 12.17
CA VAL A 111 7.25 -5.71 10.88
C VAL A 111 8.58 -5.58 10.13
N ASP A 112 9.63 -5.16 10.82
CA ASP A 112 10.96 -4.96 10.24
C ASP A 112 11.55 -6.28 9.72
N ASP A 113 11.46 -7.35 10.52
CA ASP A 113 11.87 -8.71 10.15
C ASP A 113 11.15 -9.20 8.88
N ALA A 114 9.85 -8.93 8.76
CA ALA A 114 9.07 -9.32 7.60
C ALA A 114 9.45 -8.52 6.33
N ILE A 115 9.77 -7.23 6.48
CA ILE A 115 10.25 -6.38 5.37
C ILE A 115 11.65 -6.81 4.92
N GLU A 116 12.55 -7.10 5.87
CA GLU A 116 13.88 -7.63 5.56
C GLU A 116 13.77 -8.99 4.85
N ALA A 117 12.90 -9.87 5.32
CA ALA A 117 12.64 -11.15 4.68
C ALA A 117 12.09 -11.01 3.26
N ALA A 118 11.22 -10.02 3.00
CA ALA A 118 10.73 -9.73 1.65
C ALA A 118 11.88 -9.31 0.71
N THR A 119 12.74 -8.41 1.17
CA THR A 119 13.94 -7.97 0.43
C THR A 119 14.88 -9.16 0.15
N ARG A 120 15.09 -10.01 1.15
CA ARG A 120 15.89 -11.23 1.01
C ARG A 120 15.26 -12.22 0.03
N ALA A 121 13.94 -12.36 0.01
CA ALA A 121 13.24 -13.21 -0.93
C ALA A 121 13.44 -12.74 -2.38
N GLU A 122 13.35 -11.43 -2.66
CA GLU A 122 13.64 -10.88 -3.98
C GLU A 122 15.08 -11.15 -4.43
N TYR A 123 16.04 -10.93 -3.53
CA TYR A 123 17.46 -11.23 -3.79
C TYR A 123 17.69 -12.73 -4.11
N LEU A 124 17.07 -13.64 -3.36
CA LEU A 124 17.20 -15.08 -3.56
C LEU A 124 16.52 -15.54 -4.85
N ASP A 125 15.35 -14.99 -5.20
CA ASP A 125 14.64 -15.28 -6.44
C ASP A 125 15.48 -14.89 -7.67
N GLY A 126 16.13 -13.72 -7.62
CA GLY A 126 17.07 -13.26 -8.64
C GLY A 126 18.28 -14.18 -8.83
N ARG A 127 18.73 -14.89 -7.77
CA ARG A 127 19.83 -15.87 -7.85
C ARG A 127 19.38 -17.25 -8.29
N LEU A 128 18.12 -17.62 -8.03
CA LEU A 128 17.58 -18.92 -8.35
C LEU A 128 17.46 -19.15 -9.87
N GLY A 129 17.09 -18.11 -10.63
CA GLY A 129 17.01 -18.17 -12.10
C GLY A 129 18.33 -18.63 -12.75
N PRO A 130 19.45 -17.91 -12.54
CA PRO A 130 20.77 -18.32 -13.01
C PRO A 130 21.19 -19.70 -12.52
N ALA A 131 20.93 -20.04 -11.25
CA ALA A 131 21.28 -21.36 -10.70
C ALA A 131 20.55 -22.50 -11.43
N ARG A 132 19.24 -22.34 -11.69
CA ARG A 132 18.44 -23.31 -12.47
C ARG A 132 18.91 -23.43 -13.92
N GLN A 133 19.29 -22.31 -14.54
CA GLN A 133 19.84 -22.33 -15.90
C GLN A 133 21.17 -23.09 -15.96
N ARG A 134 22.08 -22.87 -14.99
CA ARG A 134 23.33 -23.62 -14.87
C ARG A 134 23.09 -25.10 -14.64
N LEU A 135 22.14 -25.46 -13.78
CA LEU A 135 21.76 -26.86 -13.53
C LEU A 135 21.20 -27.53 -14.79
N ALA A 136 20.32 -26.85 -15.54
CA ALA A 136 19.78 -27.37 -16.79
C ALA A 136 20.88 -27.58 -17.84
N ALA A 137 21.82 -26.64 -17.93
CA ALA A 137 22.99 -26.77 -18.80
C ALA A 137 23.91 -27.92 -18.38
N ALA A 138 24.12 -28.15 -17.08
CA ALA A 138 24.92 -29.27 -16.58
C ALA A 138 24.28 -30.63 -16.89
N ARG A 139 22.96 -30.77 -16.70
CA ARG A 139 22.21 -31.97 -17.12
C ARG A 139 22.25 -32.20 -18.63
N LEU A 140 22.25 -31.13 -19.42
CA LEU A 140 22.41 -31.23 -20.87
C LEU A 140 23.83 -31.64 -21.26
N ARG A 141 24.86 -31.04 -20.63
CA ARG A 141 26.28 -31.41 -20.81
C ARG A 141 26.50 -32.89 -20.54
N ASP A 142 25.98 -33.41 -19.44
CA ASP A 142 26.19 -34.81 -19.05
C ASP A 142 25.57 -35.74 -20.11
N ARG A 143 24.31 -35.50 -20.53
CA ARG A 143 23.67 -36.26 -21.63
C ARG A 143 24.43 -36.15 -22.96
N LEU A 144 24.84 -34.94 -23.35
CA LEU A 144 25.56 -34.73 -24.60
C LEU A 144 26.98 -35.33 -24.57
N THR A 145 27.57 -35.52 -23.39
CA THR A 145 28.86 -36.22 -23.25
C THR A 145 28.69 -37.69 -23.60
N ASP A 146 27.61 -38.33 -23.14
CA ASP A 146 27.29 -39.71 -23.51
C ASP A 146 26.94 -39.82 -25.01
N GLU A 147 26.17 -38.86 -25.56
CA GLU A 147 25.85 -38.82 -26.99
C GLU A 147 27.08 -38.58 -27.88
N GLU A 148 28.04 -37.75 -27.44
CA GLU A 148 29.28 -37.49 -28.19
C GLU A 148 30.13 -38.74 -28.29
N HIS A 149 30.18 -39.54 -27.21
CA HIS A 149 30.86 -40.82 -27.22
C HIS A 149 30.22 -41.79 -28.23
N LEU A 150 28.90 -41.97 -28.17
CA LEU A 150 28.17 -42.86 -29.10
C LEU A 150 28.25 -42.39 -30.56
N ALA A 151 28.13 -41.08 -30.81
CA ALA A 151 28.28 -40.50 -32.14
C ALA A 151 29.72 -40.63 -32.66
N GLY A 152 30.71 -40.55 -31.77
CA GLY A 152 32.12 -40.77 -32.07
C GLY A 152 32.39 -42.21 -32.51
N GLU A 153 31.86 -43.19 -31.78
CA GLU A 153 31.95 -44.61 -32.17
C GLU A 153 31.28 -44.88 -33.51
N ALA A 154 30.09 -44.31 -33.75
CA ALA A 154 29.37 -44.47 -35.00
C ALA A 154 30.11 -43.83 -36.20
N ALA A 155 30.68 -42.64 -36.01
CA ALA A 155 31.48 -41.98 -37.06
C ALA A 155 32.76 -42.74 -37.37
N LEU A 156 33.40 -43.34 -36.36
CA LEU A 156 34.58 -44.20 -36.57
C LEU A 156 34.22 -45.43 -37.40
N ARG A 157 33.15 -46.16 -37.03
CA ARG A 157 32.68 -47.33 -37.80
C ARG A 157 32.30 -46.97 -39.23
N ALA A 158 31.53 -45.90 -39.43
CA ALA A 158 31.15 -45.46 -40.77
C ALA A 158 32.37 -45.05 -41.63
N ARG A 159 33.43 -44.52 -41.01
CA ARG A 159 34.68 -44.21 -41.69
C ARG A 159 35.46 -45.47 -42.09
N GLU A 160 35.48 -46.50 -41.24
CA GLU A 160 36.06 -47.82 -41.54
C GLU A 160 35.29 -48.48 -42.69
N ASP A 161 33.95 -48.54 -42.60
CA ASP A 161 33.07 -49.11 -43.64
C ASP A 161 33.24 -48.39 -44.99
N ALA A 162 33.35 -47.05 -44.99
CA ALA A 162 33.58 -46.27 -46.21
C ALA A 162 34.97 -46.54 -46.82
N ALA A 163 35.99 -46.72 -45.99
CA ALA A 163 37.34 -47.08 -46.44
C ALA A 163 37.36 -48.49 -47.06
N ASP A 164 36.73 -49.46 -46.41
CA ASP A 164 36.62 -50.84 -46.90
C ASP A 164 35.82 -50.91 -48.21
N ALA A 165 34.69 -50.20 -48.29
CA ALA A 165 33.88 -50.13 -49.51
C ALA A 165 34.65 -49.45 -50.67
N ARG A 166 35.44 -48.42 -50.37
CA ARG A 166 36.32 -47.76 -51.35
C ARG A 166 37.42 -48.71 -51.84
N GLU A 167 38.08 -49.44 -50.94
CA GLU A 167 39.10 -50.42 -51.30
C GLU A 167 38.50 -51.52 -52.18
N HIS A 168 37.34 -52.05 -51.81
CA HIS A 168 36.63 -53.06 -52.59
C HIS A 168 36.26 -52.55 -53.99
N TRP A 169 35.73 -51.33 -54.10
CA TRP A 169 35.42 -50.72 -55.40
C TRP A 169 36.67 -50.54 -56.26
N LEU A 170 37.79 -50.06 -55.69
CA LEU A 170 39.05 -49.90 -56.41
C LEU A 170 39.63 -51.24 -56.88
N ASP A 171 39.55 -52.29 -56.06
CA ASP A 171 39.96 -53.65 -56.42
C ASP A 171 39.09 -54.20 -57.57
N VAL A 172 37.77 -54.10 -57.47
CA VAL A 172 36.83 -54.49 -58.54
C VAL A 172 37.12 -53.74 -59.84
N ARG A 173 37.31 -52.42 -59.76
CA ARG A 173 37.66 -51.57 -60.90
C ARG A 173 38.99 -51.96 -61.54
N ASN A 174 40.02 -52.24 -60.73
CA ASN A 174 41.31 -52.69 -61.22
C ASN A 174 41.23 -54.07 -61.91
N ARG A 175 40.47 -55.02 -61.35
CA ARG A 175 40.24 -56.34 -61.99
C ARG A 175 39.53 -56.19 -63.34
N ARG A 176 38.52 -55.30 -63.43
CA ARG A 176 37.87 -54.99 -64.70
C ARG A 176 38.83 -54.34 -65.70
N LEU A 177 39.60 -53.32 -65.30
CA LEU A 177 40.60 -52.68 -66.16
C LEU A 177 41.64 -53.67 -66.71
N ASN A 178 42.13 -54.58 -65.86
CA ASN A 178 43.05 -55.65 -66.26
C ASN A 178 42.41 -56.67 -67.23
N GLY A 179 41.10 -56.90 -67.09
CA GLY A 179 40.28 -57.76 -67.96
C GLY A 179 39.64 -57.07 -69.17
N PHE A 180 39.79 -55.75 -69.31
CA PHE A 180 39.02 -54.93 -70.25
C PHE A 180 39.27 -55.29 -71.73
N ALA A 181 40.49 -55.72 -72.04
CA ALA A 181 40.85 -56.22 -73.37
C ALA A 181 40.06 -57.50 -73.73
N ALA A 182 39.74 -58.35 -72.75
CA ALA A 182 38.90 -59.52 -72.99
C ALA A 182 37.42 -59.14 -73.14
N GLU A 183 36.94 -58.16 -72.37
CA GLU A 183 35.58 -57.60 -72.49
C GLU A 183 35.35 -57.04 -73.92
N LEU A 184 36.27 -56.20 -74.40
CA LEU A 184 36.24 -55.67 -75.77
C LEU A 184 36.34 -56.77 -76.84
N ALA A 185 37.11 -57.83 -76.57
CA ALA A 185 37.25 -58.96 -77.49
C ALA A 185 35.94 -59.77 -77.65
N THR A 186 35.05 -59.76 -76.66
CA THR A 186 33.71 -60.42 -76.80
C THR A 186 32.79 -59.70 -77.78
N ALA A 187 33.03 -58.41 -78.04
CA ALA A 187 32.25 -57.61 -78.99
C ALA A 187 32.78 -57.67 -80.44
N LEU A 188 33.90 -58.37 -80.69
CA LEU A 188 34.47 -58.53 -82.02
C LEU A 188 33.61 -59.47 -82.86
N ARG A 189 33.29 -59.05 -84.10
CA ARG A 189 32.63 -59.86 -85.12
C ARG A 189 33.57 -60.00 -86.32
N ASP A 190 33.74 -61.22 -86.83
CA ASP A 190 34.61 -61.46 -87.97
C ASP A 190 34.15 -60.67 -89.20
N GLY A 191 35.07 -59.89 -89.78
CA GLY A 191 34.82 -59.05 -90.97
C GLY A 191 34.40 -57.60 -90.67
N GLU A 192 34.04 -57.26 -89.43
CA GLU A 192 33.75 -55.87 -89.03
C GLU A 192 35.01 -55.18 -88.49
N ALA A 193 35.18 -53.88 -88.78
CA ALA A 193 36.35 -53.13 -88.31
C ALA A 193 36.29 -52.92 -86.80
N CYS A 194 37.33 -53.33 -86.08
CA CYS A 194 37.44 -53.10 -84.64
C CYS A 194 37.43 -51.61 -84.29
N THR A 195 36.67 -51.24 -83.27
CA THR A 195 36.53 -49.86 -82.79
C THR A 195 37.78 -49.26 -82.14
N VAL A 196 38.77 -50.10 -81.77
CA VAL A 196 40.01 -49.66 -81.12
C VAL A 196 41.15 -49.50 -82.12
N CYS A 197 41.34 -50.46 -83.02
CA CYS A 197 42.50 -50.50 -83.94
C CYS A 197 42.13 -50.51 -85.44
N GLY A 198 40.85 -50.67 -85.80
CA GLY A 198 40.37 -50.68 -87.19
C GLY A 198 40.57 -51.98 -87.98
N ALA A 199 41.18 -53.03 -87.40
CA ALA A 199 41.39 -54.31 -88.07
C ALA A 199 40.11 -55.17 -88.15
N THR A 200 39.98 -55.97 -89.22
CA THR A 200 38.79 -56.83 -89.49
C THR A 200 38.99 -58.32 -89.14
N ALA A 201 40.17 -58.70 -88.64
CA ALA A 201 40.50 -60.09 -88.25
C ALA A 201 41.39 -60.13 -87.00
N HIS A 202 41.03 -60.99 -86.02
CA HIS A 202 41.76 -61.16 -84.76
C HIS A 202 42.01 -62.67 -84.52
N PRO A 203 43.20 -63.21 -84.82
CA PRO A 203 43.45 -64.66 -84.77
C PRO A 203 43.58 -65.24 -83.34
N ALA A 204 43.82 -64.40 -82.34
CA ALA A 204 43.93 -64.82 -80.94
C ALA A 204 43.26 -63.79 -79.99
N PRO A 205 41.93 -63.67 -80.02
CA PRO A 205 41.22 -62.74 -79.14
C PRO A 205 41.44 -63.13 -77.67
N ARG A 206 41.67 -62.12 -76.81
CA ARG A 206 41.90 -62.32 -75.37
C ARG A 206 40.63 -62.91 -74.74
N ARG A 207 40.73 -64.06 -74.07
CA ARG A 207 39.61 -64.65 -73.32
C ARG A 207 39.53 -64.07 -71.91
N PRO A 208 38.33 -63.96 -71.31
CA PRO A 208 38.18 -63.55 -69.92
C PRO A 208 38.96 -64.50 -69.01
N ALA A 209 39.73 -63.95 -68.08
CA ALA A 209 40.33 -64.72 -67.00
C ALA A 209 39.24 -65.16 -66.00
N ALA A 210 39.53 -66.16 -65.16
CA ALA A 210 38.56 -66.70 -64.21
C ALA A 210 38.11 -65.68 -63.14
N ASP A 211 38.87 -64.62 -62.93
CA ASP A 211 38.67 -63.51 -62.00
C ASP A 211 38.13 -62.23 -62.69
N HIS A 212 37.69 -62.32 -63.96
CA HIS A 212 37.13 -61.19 -64.69
C HIS A 212 35.79 -60.73 -64.07
N VAL A 213 35.65 -59.41 -63.92
CA VAL A 213 34.48 -58.75 -63.34
C VAL A 213 33.78 -57.90 -64.39
N ASP A 214 32.44 -57.94 -64.42
CA ASP A 214 31.62 -57.19 -65.38
C ASP A 214 31.26 -55.78 -64.89
N GLN A 215 30.70 -54.95 -65.79
CA GLN A 215 30.31 -53.57 -65.46
C GLN A 215 29.25 -53.51 -64.35
N ARG A 216 28.31 -54.46 -64.31
CA ARG A 216 27.25 -54.49 -63.29
C ARG A 216 27.81 -54.67 -61.88
N THR A 217 28.85 -55.48 -61.74
CA THR A 217 29.53 -55.69 -60.47
C THR A 217 30.33 -54.45 -60.04
N GLU A 218 30.98 -53.75 -60.97
CA GLU A 218 31.60 -52.44 -60.69
C GLU A 218 30.57 -51.40 -60.24
N ASP A 219 29.44 -51.28 -60.96
CA ASP A 219 28.37 -50.35 -60.62
C ASP A 219 27.77 -50.65 -59.24
N THR A 220 27.66 -51.93 -58.87
CA THR A 220 27.19 -52.35 -57.53
C THR A 220 28.20 -51.98 -56.45
N ALA A 221 29.50 -52.18 -56.69
CA ALA A 221 30.56 -51.79 -55.75
C ALA A 221 30.66 -50.25 -55.61
N LEU A 222 30.48 -49.50 -56.71
CA LEU A 222 30.43 -48.04 -56.70
C LEU A 222 29.23 -47.52 -55.91
N ALA A 223 28.05 -48.11 -56.10
CA ALA A 223 26.86 -47.74 -55.33
C ALA A 223 27.03 -48.02 -53.83
N ALA A 224 27.66 -49.15 -53.46
CA ALA A 224 27.99 -49.47 -52.08
C ALA A 224 28.99 -48.47 -51.47
N HIS A 225 30.03 -48.06 -52.22
CA HIS A 225 30.95 -47.02 -51.79
C HIS A 225 30.27 -45.66 -51.60
N GLN A 226 29.43 -45.23 -52.55
CA GLN A 226 28.68 -43.98 -52.44
C GLN A 226 27.75 -43.96 -51.24
N GLN A 227 27.07 -45.08 -50.97
CA GLN A 227 26.22 -45.21 -49.79
C GLN A 227 27.04 -45.12 -48.50
N ALA A 228 28.17 -45.82 -48.42
CA ALA A 228 29.05 -45.77 -47.26
C ALA A 228 29.65 -44.36 -47.02
N GLU A 229 29.98 -43.62 -48.08
CA GLU A 229 30.41 -42.21 -47.96
C GLU A 229 29.28 -41.31 -47.44
N ASN A 230 28.05 -41.47 -47.94
CA ASN A 230 26.91 -40.71 -47.43
C ASN A 230 26.64 -41.02 -45.94
N ASP A 231 26.75 -42.29 -45.54
CA ASP A 231 26.58 -42.71 -44.14
C ASP A 231 27.72 -42.16 -43.25
N ARG A 232 28.95 -42.10 -43.76
CA ARG A 232 30.09 -41.44 -43.10
C ARG A 232 29.84 -39.94 -42.91
N GLU A 233 29.47 -39.22 -43.96
CA GLU A 233 29.17 -37.78 -43.89
C GLU A 233 28.02 -37.49 -42.91
N ALA A 234 26.97 -38.31 -42.91
CA ALA A 234 25.85 -38.19 -41.97
C ALA A 234 26.29 -38.44 -40.51
N ALA A 235 27.13 -39.44 -40.26
CA ALA A 235 27.65 -39.75 -38.92
C ALA A 235 28.61 -38.66 -38.41
N GLU A 236 29.51 -38.16 -39.25
CA GLU A 236 30.42 -37.05 -38.94
C GLU A 236 29.65 -35.74 -38.68
N GLY A 237 28.64 -35.44 -39.50
CA GLY A 237 27.77 -34.26 -39.30
C GLY A 237 27.01 -34.32 -37.98
N ARG A 238 26.54 -35.51 -37.57
CA ARG A 238 25.91 -35.72 -36.25
C ARG A 238 26.91 -35.48 -35.12
N LEU A 239 28.11 -36.06 -35.22
CA LEU A 239 29.16 -35.88 -34.22
C LEU A 239 29.55 -34.40 -34.07
N HIS A 240 29.68 -33.67 -35.17
CA HIS A 240 29.96 -32.24 -35.15
C HIS A 240 28.85 -31.45 -34.44
N THR A 241 27.59 -31.72 -34.76
CA THR A 241 26.43 -31.08 -34.12
C THR A 241 26.41 -31.31 -32.61
N VAL A 242 26.65 -32.54 -32.18
CA VAL A 242 26.68 -32.90 -30.75
C VAL A 242 27.84 -32.19 -30.04
N ARG A 243 29.02 -32.11 -30.66
CA ARG A 243 30.19 -31.38 -30.13
C ARG A 243 29.93 -29.88 -29.94
N ASP A 244 29.27 -29.25 -30.91
CA ASP A 244 28.93 -27.83 -30.84
C ASP A 244 27.92 -27.55 -29.70
N GLN A 245 26.90 -28.40 -29.58
CA GLN A 245 25.94 -28.33 -28.49
C GLN A 245 26.60 -28.58 -27.13
N LEU A 246 27.51 -29.56 -27.05
CA LEU A 246 28.25 -29.88 -25.83
C LEU A 246 29.14 -28.73 -25.39
N THR A 247 29.79 -28.05 -26.33
CA THR A 247 30.63 -26.87 -26.06
C THR A 247 29.79 -25.74 -25.45
N THR A 248 28.61 -25.49 -26.03
CA THR A 248 27.67 -24.47 -25.52
C THR A 248 27.15 -24.82 -24.12
N ALA A 249 26.80 -26.09 -23.89
CA ALA A 249 26.33 -26.58 -22.60
C ALA A 249 27.42 -26.49 -21.53
N ARG A 250 28.68 -26.85 -21.86
CA ARG A 250 29.84 -26.72 -20.97
C ARG A 250 30.10 -25.26 -20.57
N ALA A 251 30.08 -24.34 -21.54
CA ALA A 251 30.27 -22.92 -21.27
C ALA A 251 29.22 -22.34 -20.31
N THR A 252 27.97 -22.81 -20.38
CA THR A 252 26.88 -22.34 -19.52
C THR A 252 26.89 -23.00 -18.14
N ALA A 253 27.22 -24.30 -18.06
CA ALA A 253 27.28 -25.04 -16.80
C ALA A 253 28.47 -24.59 -15.92
N GLY A 254 29.62 -24.33 -16.55
CA GLY A 254 30.90 -24.17 -15.89
C GLY A 254 31.48 -25.52 -15.42
N ASP A 255 32.42 -25.44 -14.49
CA ASP A 255 33.20 -26.61 -14.02
C ASP A 255 32.49 -27.43 -12.93
N ASP A 256 31.38 -26.92 -12.38
CA ASP A 256 30.66 -27.58 -11.30
C ASP A 256 29.97 -28.88 -11.77
N THR A 257 29.88 -29.85 -10.87
CA THR A 257 29.14 -31.10 -11.09
C THR A 257 27.63 -30.87 -11.03
N THR A 258 26.86 -31.70 -11.73
CA THR A 258 25.39 -31.61 -11.72
C THR A 258 24.83 -31.77 -10.31
N ALA A 259 25.39 -32.67 -9.50
CA ALA A 259 24.99 -32.86 -8.10
C ALA A 259 25.26 -31.61 -7.23
N ALA A 260 26.40 -30.94 -7.43
CA ALA A 260 26.71 -29.70 -6.70
C ALA A 260 25.75 -28.56 -7.06
N LEU A 261 25.46 -28.39 -8.36
CA LEU A 261 24.51 -27.38 -8.84
C LEU A 261 23.08 -27.68 -8.40
N GLU A 262 22.70 -28.95 -8.31
CA GLU A 262 21.39 -29.38 -7.81
C GLU A 262 21.25 -29.07 -6.32
N SER A 263 22.25 -29.40 -5.52
CA SER A 263 22.28 -29.03 -4.09
C SER A 263 22.23 -27.51 -3.89
N ALA A 264 22.94 -26.74 -4.71
CA ALA A 264 22.94 -25.28 -4.63
C ALA A 264 21.58 -24.68 -5.01
N ALA A 265 20.95 -25.19 -6.07
CA ALA A 265 19.60 -24.77 -6.48
C ALA A 265 18.57 -25.12 -5.39
N HIS A 266 18.63 -26.32 -4.82
CA HIS A 266 17.72 -26.74 -3.75
C HIS A 266 17.90 -25.92 -2.45
N ALA A 267 19.14 -25.57 -2.10
CA ALA A 267 19.43 -24.69 -0.96
C ALA A 267 18.85 -23.29 -1.18
N LEU A 268 18.97 -22.73 -2.40
CA LEU A 268 18.37 -21.45 -2.76
C LEU A 268 16.84 -21.51 -2.74
N GLU A 269 16.23 -22.59 -3.24
CA GLU A 269 14.77 -22.80 -3.19
C GLU A 269 14.26 -22.88 -1.75
N SER A 270 14.93 -23.63 -0.89
CA SER A 270 14.58 -23.76 0.53
C SER A 270 14.72 -22.43 1.27
N ALA A 271 15.81 -21.70 1.03
CA ALA A 271 16.02 -20.37 1.61
C ALA A 271 14.98 -19.34 1.11
N LEU A 272 14.61 -19.40 -0.18
CA LEU A 272 13.58 -18.55 -0.76
C LEU A 272 12.20 -18.86 -0.16
N ALA A 273 11.87 -20.15 0.02
CA ALA A 273 10.62 -20.56 0.66
C ALA A 273 10.53 -20.07 2.11
N ALA A 274 11.60 -20.19 2.89
CA ALA A 274 11.66 -19.67 4.26
C ALA A 274 11.53 -18.14 4.31
N ALA A 275 12.23 -17.43 3.42
CA ALA A 275 12.14 -15.97 3.31
C ALA A 275 10.73 -15.51 2.92
N ARG A 276 10.09 -16.17 1.95
CA ARG A 276 8.69 -15.90 1.56
C ARG A 276 7.70 -16.19 2.69
N GLY A 277 7.92 -17.25 3.46
CA GLY A 277 7.09 -17.58 4.63
C GLY A 277 7.12 -16.48 5.69
N THR A 278 8.30 -15.91 5.95
CA THR A 278 8.45 -14.79 6.90
C THR A 278 7.91 -13.48 6.30
N ALA A 279 8.17 -13.22 5.02
CA ALA A 279 7.67 -12.04 4.31
C ALA A 279 6.13 -11.98 4.23
N ALA A 280 5.46 -13.12 4.20
CA ALA A 280 4.00 -13.19 4.23
C ALA A 280 3.40 -12.56 5.50
N ASP A 281 4.18 -12.47 6.58
CA ASP A 281 3.77 -11.86 7.84
C ASP A 281 3.79 -10.33 7.83
N ALA A 282 4.29 -9.69 6.76
CA ALA A 282 4.43 -8.23 6.70
C ALA A 282 3.10 -7.49 6.87
N HIS A 283 2.03 -7.97 6.22
CA HIS A 283 0.71 -7.34 6.34
C HIS A 283 0.04 -7.65 7.68
N PRO A 284 -0.06 -8.91 8.15
CA PRO A 284 -0.57 -9.22 9.48
C PRO A 284 0.16 -8.52 10.63
N ALA A 285 1.49 -8.38 10.55
CA ALA A 285 2.29 -7.68 11.54
C ALA A 285 1.97 -6.17 11.59
N ARG A 286 1.84 -5.52 10.43
CA ARG A 286 1.42 -4.11 10.34
C ARG A 286 0.01 -3.89 10.87
N GLU A 287 -0.94 -4.77 10.52
CA GLU A 287 -2.30 -4.68 11.08
C GLU A 287 -2.34 -4.91 12.60
N ALA A 288 -1.46 -5.76 13.14
CA ALA A 288 -1.32 -5.96 14.57
C ALA A 288 -0.76 -4.70 15.26
N LEU A 289 0.28 -4.08 14.69
CA LEU A 289 0.84 -2.82 15.17
C LEU A 289 -0.20 -1.70 15.15
N ASP A 290 -0.85 -1.48 14.01
CA ASP A 290 -1.88 -0.44 13.85
C ASP A 290 -3.06 -0.63 14.83
N ARG A 291 -3.49 -1.87 15.06
CA ARG A 291 -4.54 -2.18 16.05
C ARG A 291 -4.07 -1.85 17.47
N ALA A 292 -2.83 -2.21 17.80
CA ALA A 292 -2.27 -1.95 19.12
C ALA A 292 -2.09 -0.43 19.37
N GLU A 293 -1.64 0.34 18.37
CA GLU A 293 -1.52 1.80 18.44
C GLU A 293 -2.87 2.51 18.59
N ARG A 294 -3.91 2.03 17.89
CA ARG A 294 -5.28 2.53 18.06
C ARG A 294 -5.81 2.27 19.47
N GLU A 295 -5.58 1.07 20.00
CA GLU A 295 -6.00 0.73 21.36
C GLU A 295 -5.21 1.52 22.42
N HIS A 296 -3.90 1.72 22.22
CA HIS A 296 -3.09 2.60 23.06
C HIS A 296 -3.65 4.03 23.09
N THR A 297 -3.94 4.60 21.92
CA THR A 297 -4.53 5.95 21.81
C THR A 297 -5.87 6.02 22.53
N ARG A 298 -6.73 5.01 22.36
CA ARG A 298 -8.03 4.93 23.01
C ARG A 298 -7.90 4.86 24.53
N ARG A 299 -7.07 3.96 25.06
CA ARG A 299 -6.86 3.81 26.52
C ARG A 299 -6.24 5.05 27.14
N ARG A 300 -5.29 5.68 26.46
CA ARG A 300 -4.68 6.95 26.90
C ARG A 300 -5.70 8.08 26.98
N ASN A 301 -6.62 8.18 26.00
CA ASN A 301 -7.69 9.18 26.04
C ASN A 301 -8.68 8.88 27.17
N VAL A 302 -9.06 7.62 27.37
CA VAL A 302 -9.94 7.21 28.48
C VAL A 302 -9.30 7.54 29.83
N ALA A 303 -8.00 7.29 29.99
CA ALA A 303 -7.26 7.64 31.20
C ALA A 303 -7.24 9.15 31.43
N GLN A 304 -6.88 9.97 30.41
CA GLN A 304 -6.92 11.44 30.54
C GLN A 304 -8.31 11.98 30.89
N ASP A 305 -9.37 11.42 30.30
CA ASP A 305 -10.73 11.83 30.63
C ASP A 305 -11.13 11.40 32.05
N ALA A 306 -10.70 10.23 32.50
CA ALA A 306 -10.90 9.78 33.88
C ALA A 306 -10.14 10.64 34.89
N GLU A 307 -8.89 11.03 34.62
CA GLU A 307 -8.12 11.98 35.44
C GLU A 307 -8.84 13.32 35.57
N ARG A 308 -9.33 13.88 34.45
CA ARG A 308 -10.09 15.14 34.43
C ARG A 308 -11.37 15.04 35.27
N ARG A 309 -12.10 13.93 35.13
CA ARG A 309 -13.30 13.67 35.95
C ARG A 309 -12.96 13.51 37.43
N ALA A 310 -11.89 12.79 37.76
CA ALA A 310 -11.43 12.61 39.14
C ALA A 310 -11.04 13.95 39.80
N ALA A 311 -10.32 14.81 39.07
CA ALA A 311 -9.99 16.15 39.54
C ALA A 311 -11.25 17.00 39.78
N ALA A 312 -12.18 17.03 38.82
CA ALA A 312 -13.44 17.78 38.97
C ALA A 312 -14.31 17.27 40.14
N ARG A 313 -14.34 15.94 40.37
CA ARG A 313 -15.06 15.35 41.50
C ARG A 313 -14.40 15.64 42.83
N THR A 314 -13.07 15.69 42.89
CA THR A 314 -12.35 16.07 44.11
C THR A 314 -12.75 17.46 44.56
N SER A 315 -12.75 18.45 43.65
CA SER A 315 -13.19 19.81 43.97
C SER A 315 -14.67 19.88 44.38
N ARG A 316 -15.56 19.12 43.72
CA ARG A 316 -16.97 19.03 44.11
C ARG A 316 -17.17 18.41 45.50
N ARG A 317 -16.40 17.37 45.82
CA ARG A 317 -16.44 16.70 47.12
C ARG A 317 -16.01 17.66 48.22
N GLU A 318 -14.92 18.40 48.03
CA GLU A 318 -14.45 19.43 48.98
C GLU A 318 -15.52 20.50 49.22
N ALA A 319 -16.18 20.98 48.16
CA ALA A 319 -17.26 21.96 48.28
C ALA A 319 -18.46 21.42 49.10
N PHE A 320 -18.90 20.19 48.83
CA PHE A 320 -19.99 19.56 49.59
C PHE A 320 -19.61 19.20 51.02
N GLN A 321 -18.36 18.86 51.30
CA GLN A 321 -17.85 18.66 52.67
C GLN A 321 -17.87 19.97 53.45
N LEU A 322 -17.50 21.09 52.81
CA LEU A 322 -17.59 22.41 53.43
C LEU A 322 -19.05 22.80 53.69
N GLU A 323 -19.96 22.50 52.77
CA GLU A 323 -21.40 22.73 52.95
C GLU A 323 -21.98 21.86 54.07
N GLU A 324 -21.63 20.57 54.13
CA GLU A 324 -22.11 19.63 55.15
C GLU A 324 -21.64 20.03 56.56
N THR A 325 -20.40 20.48 56.68
CA THR A 325 -19.85 21.01 57.94
C THR A 325 -20.56 22.30 58.36
N ALA A 326 -20.80 23.24 57.43
CA ALA A 326 -21.54 24.47 57.72
C ALA A 326 -22.99 24.19 58.16
N LEU A 327 -23.73 23.33 57.46
CA LEU A 327 -25.10 22.94 57.81
C LEU A 327 -25.17 22.20 59.15
N THR A 328 -24.15 21.40 59.46
CA THR A 328 -24.06 20.70 60.75
C THR A 328 -23.90 21.70 61.90
N VAL A 329 -23.01 22.69 61.75
CA VAL A 329 -22.85 23.77 62.73
C VAL A 329 -24.13 24.60 62.87
N GLU A 330 -24.84 24.89 61.77
CA GLU A 330 -26.11 25.63 61.80
C GLU A 330 -27.20 24.85 62.58
N LEU A 331 -27.29 23.53 62.40
CA LEU A 331 -28.21 22.67 63.15
C LEU A 331 -27.87 22.58 64.64
N GLU A 332 -26.58 22.57 65.00
CA GLU A 332 -26.11 22.65 66.40
C GLU A 332 -26.51 23.99 67.04
N GLN A 333 -26.38 25.10 66.31
CA GLN A 333 -26.75 26.44 66.78
C GLN A 333 -28.26 26.64 66.94
N CYS A 334 -29.09 25.93 66.15
CA CYS A 334 -30.55 25.95 66.29
C CYS A 334 -31.04 25.30 67.59
N GLY A 335 -30.16 24.73 68.42
CA GLY A 335 -30.49 24.28 69.76
C GLY A 335 -31.57 23.21 69.73
N THR A 336 -31.30 22.09 69.08
CA THR A 336 -32.15 20.90 69.28
C THR A 336 -31.86 20.35 70.67
N PRO A 337 -32.84 20.29 71.59
CA PRO A 337 -32.61 19.69 72.90
C PRO A 337 -32.40 18.19 72.69
N GLU A 338 -31.19 17.70 72.94
CA GLU A 338 -30.82 16.26 72.91
C GLU A 338 -31.65 15.41 73.90
N GLU A 339 -32.43 16.04 74.78
CA GLU A 339 -33.17 15.41 75.87
C GLU A 339 -34.66 15.09 75.57
N GLN A 340 -35.18 15.43 74.39
CA GLN A 340 -36.58 15.12 74.03
C GLN A 340 -36.64 14.06 72.93
N SER A 341 -37.12 12.87 73.28
CA SER A 341 -37.28 11.72 72.38
C SER A 341 -38.20 12.04 71.19
N GLY A 342 -37.62 12.46 70.07
CA GLY A 342 -38.29 12.67 68.80
C GLY A 342 -37.38 13.32 67.75
N THR A 343 -37.68 13.10 66.47
CA THR A 343 -37.02 13.79 65.35
C THR A 343 -37.39 15.28 65.31
N ILE A 344 -36.56 16.14 64.70
CA ILE A 344 -36.86 17.57 64.50
C ILE A 344 -38.25 17.75 63.85
N ALA A 345 -38.64 16.82 62.97
CA ALA A 345 -39.94 16.82 62.30
C ALA A 345 -41.11 16.57 63.27
N GLU A 346 -40.96 15.63 64.20
CA GLU A 346 -41.97 15.34 65.23
C GLU A 346 -42.14 16.52 66.19
N HIS A 347 -41.04 17.18 66.55
CA HIS A 347 -41.05 18.35 67.42
C HIS A 347 -41.69 19.57 66.73
N ALA A 348 -41.31 19.88 65.49
CA ALA A 348 -41.94 20.94 64.69
C ALA A 348 -43.45 20.75 64.56
N ALA A 349 -43.88 19.52 64.22
CA ALA A 349 -45.30 19.20 64.09
C ALA A 349 -46.06 19.32 65.42
N ALA A 350 -45.41 19.03 66.56
CA ALA A 350 -46.02 19.20 67.88
C ALA A 350 -46.18 20.69 68.26
N VAL A 351 -45.17 21.52 68.00
CA VAL A 351 -45.22 22.96 68.28
C VAL A 351 -46.23 23.67 67.36
N GLU A 352 -46.30 23.28 66.09
CA GLU A 352 -47.27 23.84 65.13
C GLU A 352 -48.72 23.48 65.49
N ARG A 353 -48.98 22.24 65.92
CA ARG A 353 -50.29 21.85 66.48
C ARG A 353 -50.65 22.71 67.70
N ARG A 354 -49.69 22.95 68.60
CA ARG A 354 -49.90 23.78 69.79
C ARG A 354 -50.16 25.24 69.44
N ALA A 355 -49.42 25.82 68.50
CA ALA A 355 -49.62 27.19 68.01
C ALA A 355 -51.04 27.37 67.43
N ARG A 356 -51.48 26.42 66.59
CA ARG A 356 -52.84 26.42 66.02
C ARG A 356 -53.94 26.34 67.09
N SER A 357 -53.84 25.43 68.06
CA SER A 357 -54.82 25.33 69.14
C SER A 357 -54.84 26.58 70.03
N LEU A 358 -53.69 27.23 70.26
CA LEU A 358 -53.62 28.50 70.99
C LEU A 358 -54.19 29.67 70.17
N ALA A 359 -54.00 29.70 68.85
CA ALA A 359 -54.55 30.70 67.95
C ALA A 359 -56.08 30.63 67.90
N GLU A 360 -56.63 29.42 67.72
CA GLU A 360 -58.08 29.16 67.73
C GLU A 360 -58.71 29.58 69.07
N ALA A 361 -58.08 29.24 70.20
CA ALA A 361 -58.57 29.63 71.52
C ALA A 361 -58.41 31.14 71.80
N ALA A 362 -57.33 31.77 71.35
CA ALA A 362 -57.13 33.21 71.52
C ALA A 362 -58.13 34.02 70.68
N ASP A 363 -58.44 33.58 69.46
CA ASP A 363 -59.41 34.25 68.59
C ASP A 363 -60.85 34.09 69.06
N ALA A 364 -61.22 32.88 69.48
CA ALA A 364 -62.52 32.61 70.07
C ALA A 364 -62.72 33.41 71.38
N ALA A 365 -61.70 33.50 72.24
CA ALA A 365 -61.76 34.27 73.48
C ALA A 365 -61.82 35.80 73.24
N ARG A 366 -61.14 36.32 72.21
CA ARG A 366 -61.29 37.73 71.80
C ARG A 366 -62.69 38.02 71.29
N THR A 367 -63.21 37.15 70.42
CA THR A 367 -64.55 37.31 69.84
C THR A 367 -65.62 37.23 70.92
N ALA A 368 -65.48 36.34 71.91
CA ALA A 368 -66.38 36.29 73.06
C ALA A 368 -66.32 37.56 73.94
N HIS A 369 -65.13 38.11 74.17
CA HIS A 369 -64.94 39.36 74.90
C HIS A 369 -65.55 40.57 74.17
N ASP A 370 -65.30 40.69 72.87
CA ASP A 370 -65.80 41.80 72.04
C ASP A 370 -67.32 41.73 71.86
N THR A 371 -67.88 40.52 71.70
CA THR A 371 -69.35 40.32 71.61
C THR A 371 -70.03 40.55 72.96
N ALA A 372 -69.41 40.23 74.09
CA ALA A 372 -69.93 40.55 75.42
C ALA A 372 -70.03 42.06 75.65
N ARG A 373 -69.01 42.82 75.24
CA ARG A 373 -69.03 44.29 75.27
C ARG A 373 -70.11 44.87 74.34
N ALA A 374 -70.23 44.33 73.13
CA ALA A 374 -71.24 44.77 72.17
C ALA A 374 -72.68 44.50 72.65
N LEU A 375 -72.92 43.38 73.35
CA LEU A 375 -74.20 43.07 73.98
C LEU A 375 -74.53 44.06 75.10
N HIS A 376 -73.57 44.35 75.98
CA HIS A 376 -73.73 45.34 77.05
C HIS A 376 -74.05 46.75 76.51
N ASP A 377 -73.34 47.20 75.46
CA ASP A 377 -73.61 48.48 74.81
C ASP A 377 -74.98 48.50 74.10
N ALA A 378 -75.42 47.35 73.54
CA ALA A 378 -76.73 47.22 72.90
C ALA A 378 -77.88 47.21 73.92
N ASP A 379 -77.70 46.59 75.09
CA ASP A 379 -78.61 46.62 76.24
C ASP A 379 -78.88 48.07 76.71
N GLU A 380 -77.82 48.85 76.92
CA GLU A 380 -77.94 50.25 77.36
C GLU A 380 -78.66 51.13 76.33
N ARG A 381 -78.36 50.94 75.03
CA ARG A 381 -78.97 51.70 73.93
C ARG A 381 -80.42 51.31 73.69
N LEU A 382 -80.76 50.02 73.79
CA LEU A 382 -82.13 49.54 73.66
C LEU A 382 -83.00 50.02 74.83
N ALA A 383 -82.48 49.98 76.07
CA ALA A 383 -83.16 50.51 77.24
C ALA A 383 -83.40 52.04 77.14
N GLY A 384 -82.45 52.80 76.56
CA GLY A 384 -82.59 54.23 76.29
C GLY A 384 -83.64 54.55 75.21
N ALA A 385 -83.66 53.79 74.12
CA ALA A 385 -84.59 53.99 73.02
C ALA A 385 -86.04 53.59 73.37
N LEU A 386 -86.23 52.51 74.15
CA LEU A 386 -87.55 52.08 74.63
C LEU A 386 -88.21 53.13 75.54
N ARG A 387 -87.43 53.79 76.43
CA ARG A 387 -87.91 54.88 77.29
C ARG A 387 -88.31 56.15 76.52
N THR A 388 -87.60 56.45 75.44
CA THR A 388 -87.81 57.69 74.65
C THR A 388 -88.98 57.55 73.66
N ALA A 389 -89.22 56.34 73.16
CA ALA A 389 -90.26 56.06 72.16
C ALA A 389 -91.61 55.60 72.73
N GLY A 390 -91.73 55.47 74.06
CA GLY A 390 -93.01 55.19 74.74
C GLY A 390 -93.52 53.76 74.61
N PHE A 391 -92.65 52.78 74.31
CA PHE A 391 -93.02 51.36 74.22
C PHE A 391 -92.73 50.62 75.54
N PRO A 392 -93.68 49.83 76.09
CA PRO A 392 -93.53 49.19 77.39
C PRO A 392 -92.57 47.99 77.40
N HIS A 393 -92.40 47.28 76.28
CA HIS A 393 -91.39 46.23 76.12
C HIS A 393 -91.11 45.94 74.63
N ALA A 394 -89.94 45.37 74.36
CA ALA A 394 -89.41 44.97 73.05
C ALA A 394 -90.40 44.21 72.13
N SER A 395 -91.30 43.41 72.69
CA SER A 395 -92.26 42.61 71.90
C SER A 395 -93.41 43.43 71.28
N ALA A 396 -93.70 44.65 71.74
CA ALA A 396 -94.76 45.50 71.16
C ALA A 396 -94.34 46.21 69.85
N VAL A 397 -93.04 46.24 69.54
CA VAL A 397 -92.51 46.81 68.28
C VAL A 397 -92.41 45.75 67.18
N ARG A 398 -92.32 44.47 67.56
CA ARG A 398 -92.13 43.33 66.63
C ARG A 398 -93.38 42.98 65.82
N ASP A 399 -94.58 43.37 66.28
CA ASP A 399 -95.86 43.03 65.62
C ASP A 399 -96.27 43.96 64.45
N ALA A 400 -95.44 44.95 64.07
CA ALA A 400 -95.81 45.99 63.10
C ALA A 400 -94.86 46.18 61.89
N TYR A 401 -93.94 45.25 61.60
CA TYR A 401 -92.89 45.46 60.57
C TYR A 401 -92.74 44.29 59.57
N VAL A 402 -92.50 44.61 58.30
CA VAL A 402 -92.17 43.68 57.20
C VAL A 402 -90.65 43.70 56.94
N ASP A 403 -90.01 42.53 56.79
CA ASP A 403 -88.56 42.37 56.95
C ASP A 403 -87.67 42.85 55.78
N ALA A 404 -86.42 43.20 56.11
CA ALA A 404 -85.35 43.61 55.19
C ALA A 404 -84.57 42.43 54.56
N ALA A 405 -84.92 41.18 54.85
CA ALA A 405 -84.31 39.99 54.26
C ALA A 405 -84.90 39.71 52.86
N GLY A 406 -86.19 39.98 52.66
CA GLY A 406 -86.84 39.88 51.34
C GLY A 406 -86.29 40.86 50.29
N GLN A 407 -85.94 42.09 50.70
CA GLN A 407 -85.36 43.10 49.80
C GLN A 407 -83.91 42.78 49.38
N ARG A 408 -83.08 42.22 50.27
CA ARG A 408 -81.69 41.89 49.95
C ARG A 408 -81.56 40.73 48.98
N ARG A 409 -82.38 39.68 49.15
CA ARG A 409 -82.37 38.51 48.27
C ARG A 409 -82.73 38.86 46.81
N LEU A 410 -83.72 39.73 46.61
CA LEU A 410 -84.08 40.21 45.27
C LEU A 410 -83.02 41.12 44.64
N GLN A 411 -82.22 41.84 45.43
CA GLN A 411 -81.11 42.65 44.91
C GLN A 411 -79.90 41.78 44.55
N GLU A 412 -79.56 40.77 45.36
CA GLU A 412 -78.49 39.81 45.08
C GLU A 412 -78.75 39.00 43.80
N ASP A 413 -80.00 38.57 43.58
CA ASP A 413 -80.40 37.86 42.35
C ASP A 413 -80.26 38.77 41.11
N LEU A 414 -80.55 40.07 41.25
CA LEU A 414 -80.51 41.06 40.16
C LEU A 414 -79.08 41.47 39.82
N ASP A 415 -78.22 41.63 40.82
CA ASP A 415 -76.79 41.93 40.64
C ASP A 415 -76.05 40.74 40.01
N THR A 416 -76.41 39.51 40.38
CA THR A 416 -75.86 38.28 39.79
C THR A 416 -76.20 38.20 38.30
N TRP A 417 -77.48 38.38 37.96
CA TRP A 417 -77.93 38.35 36.56
C TRP A 417 -77.26 39.44 35.71
N GLN A 418 -77.11 40.66 36.22
CA GLN A 418 -76.43 41.75 35.49
C GLN A 418 -74.93 41.48 35.29
N SER A 419 -74.27 40.82 36.26
CA SER A 419 -72.87 40.44 36.13
C SER A 419 -72.64 39.36 35.07
N GLU A 420 -73.55 38.38 35.00
CA GLU A 420 -73.51 37.30 34.01
C GLU A 420 -73.81 37.82 32.60
N GLU A 421 -74.82 38.69 32.45
CA GLU A 421 -75.14 39.32 31.16
C GLU A 421 -73.95 40.12 30.63
N LYS A 422 -73.29 40.90 31.49
CA LYS A 422 -72.12 41.70 31.11
C LYS A 422 -70.93 40.82 30.71
N ALA A 423 -70.63 39.75 31.44
CA ALA A 423 -69.53 38.84 31.12
C ALA A 423 -69.75 38.12 29.78
N VAL A 424 -70.99 37.70 29.51
CA VAL A 424 -71.37 37.10 28.22
C VAL A 424 -71.30 38.13 27.09
N ALA A 425 -71.78 39.35 27.32
CA ALA A 425 -71.70 40.43 26.33
C ALA A 425 -70.25 40.82 25.99
N GLU A 426 -69.36 40.89 26.99
CA GLU A 426 -67.92 41.15 26.79
C GLU A 426 -67.25 40.02 26.01
N THR A 427 -67.58 38.75 26.33
CA THR A 427 -67.04 37.58 25.61
C THR A 427 -67.52 37.54 24.15
N LEU A 428 -68.79 37.87 23.90
CA LEU A 428 -69.36 37.92 22.54
C LEU A 428 -68.91 39.15 21.75
N ALA A 429 -68.48 40.22 22.42
CA ALA A 429 -67.91 41.42 21.80
C ALA A 429 -66.40 41.32 21.55
N ASP A 430 -65.74 40.24 22.00
CA ASP A 430 -64.32 40.01 21.75
C ASP A 430 -64.07 39.87 20.24
N SER A 431 -63.33 40.83 19.70
CA SER A 431 -63.02 40.90 18.27
C SER A 431 -62.18 39.71 17.79
N ALA A 432 -61.39 39.08 18.66
CA ALA A 432 -60.64 37.87 18.34
C ALA A 432 -61.55 36.65 18.19
N LEU A 433 -62.58 36.51 19.04
CA LEU A 433 -63.57 35.43 18.93
C LEU A 433 -64.47 35.60 17.71
N ILE A 434 -64.91 36.83 17.42
CA ILE A 434 -65.68 37.14 16.20
C ILE A 434 -64.84 36.84 14.95
N ALA A 435 -63.57 37.24 14.93
CA ALA A 435 -62.67 36.97 13.81
C ALA A 435 -62.40 35.45 13.66
N ALA A 436 -62.21 34.72 14.76
CA ALA A 436 -62.01 33.27 14.76
C ALA A 436 -63.24 32.52 14.23
N ALA A 437 -64.45 32.95 14.58
CA ALA A 437 -65.70 32.36 14.08
C ALA A 437 -65.93 32.57 12.58
N GLN A 438 -65.30 33.58 11.97
CA GLN A 438 -65.34 33.83 10.52
C GLN A 438 -64.28 33.05 9.74
N GLN A 439 -63.30 32.45 10.41
CA GLN A 439 -62.32 31.60 9.76
C GLN A 439 -62.89 30.20 9.52
N PRO A 440 -62.47 29.51 8.46
CA PRO A 440 -62.77 28.09 8.29
C PRO A 440 -62.24 27.29 9.50
N PRO A 441 -62.89 26.18 9.88
CA PRO A 441 -62.44 25.33 10.97
C PRO A 441 -60.98 24.93 10.78
N ALA A 442 -60.19 24.99 11.86
CA ALA A 442 -58.81 24.53 11.83
C ALA A 442 -58.77 23.03 11.50
N ASP A 443 -57.89 22.65 10.58
CA ASP A 443 -57.62 21.26 10.19
C ASP A 443 -56.22 20.87 10.68
N PRO A 444 -56.10 20.47 11.96
CA PRO A 444 -54.81 20.13 12.55
C PRO A 444 -54.20 18.88 11.89
N GLU A 445 -55.01 17.93 11.42
CA GLU A 445 -54.52 16.71 10.76
C GLU A 445 -53.79 17.05 9.47
N ARG A 446 -54.36 17.93 8.63
CA ARG A 446 -53.70 18.38 7.41
C ARG A 446 -52.41 19.17 7.68
N ALA A 447 -52.38 19.96 8.75
CA ALA A 447 -51.19 20.70 9.16
C ALA A 447 -50.08 19.76 9.65
N GLU A 448 -50.43 18.75 10.46
CA GLU A 448 -49.50 17.70 10.91
C GLU A 448 -48.95 16.89 9.74
N ASP A 449 -49.79 16.54 8.76
CA ASP A 449 -49.36 15.84 7.55
C ASP A 449 -48.38 16.69 6.72
N ALA A 450 -48.66 17.98 6.54
CA ALA A 450 -47.76 18.90 5.84
C ALA A 450 -46.40 19.00 6.55
N VAL A 451 -46.39 19.05 7.88
CA VAL A 451 -45.15 19.04 8.67
C VAL A 451 -44.42 17.71 8.51
N ARG A 452 -45.11 16.57 8.63
CA ARG A 452 -44.51 15.23 8.45
C ARG A 452 -43.84 15.10 7.08
N GLU A 453 -44.49 15.58 6.03
CA GLU A 453 -43.97 15.51 4.68
C GLU A 453 -42.76 16.44 4.48
N ALA A 454 -42.83 17.67 4.99
CA ALA A 454 -41.70 18.60 4.97
C ALA A 454 -40.48 18.03 5.73
N ASP A 455 -40.70 17.37 6.87
CA ASP A 455 -39.65 16.76 7.68
C ASP A 455 -38.98 15.59 6.95
N ARG A 456 -39.77 14.75 6.26
CA ARG A 456 -39.24 13.67 5.40
C ARG A 456 -38.42 14.23 4.25
N ALA A 457 -38.93 15.26 3.56
CA ALA A 457 -38.22 15.90 2.47
C ALA A 457 -36.89 16.53 2.93
N LEU A 458 -36.88 17.19 4.09
CA LEU A 458 -35.68 17.76 4.69
C LEU A 458 -34.65 16.68 5.03
N ARG A 459 -35.06 15.58 5.67
CA ARG A 459 -34.16 14.46 6.02
C ARG A 459 -33.57 13.81 4.78
N ALA A 460 -34.38 13.60 3.74
CA ALA A 460 -33.92 13.05 2.46
C ALA A 460 -32.89 13.98 1.80
N ALA A 461 -33.17 15.29 1.74
CA ALA A 461 -32.25 16.29 1.18
C ALA A 461 -30.94 16.39 1.98
N ALA A 462 -31.00 16.37 3.31
CA ALA A 462 -29.82 16.41 4.17
C ALA A 462 -28.93 15.16 3.98
N THR A 463 -29.54 13.98 3.88
CA THR A 463 -28.83 12.72 3.62
C THR A 463 -28.16 12.74 2.24
N ALA A 464 -28.87 13.21 1.21
CA ALA A 464 -28.31 13.32 -0.13
C ALA A 464 -27.14 14.32 -0.19
N LEU A 465 -27.24 15.45 0.52
CA LEU A 465 -26.18 16.44 0.61
C LEU A 465 -24.94 15.89 1.31
N ASP A 466 -25.10 15.14 2.41
CA ASP A 466 -23.97 14.55 3.13
C ASP A 466 -23.27 13.46 2.31
N ALA A 467 -24.05 12.62 1.61
CA ALA A 467 -23.51 11.65 0.67
C ALA A 467 -22.72 12.32 -0.47
N ALA A 468 -23.26 13.40 -1.04
CA ALA A 468 -22.58 14.17 -2.08
C ALA A 468 -21.27 14.80 -1.57
N ARG A 469 -21.28 15.40 -0.38
CA ARG A 469 -20.08 15.99 0.25
C ARG A 469 -19.01 14.95 0.52
N THR A 470 -19.40 13.78 1.02
CA THR A 470 -18.48 12.67 1.26
C THR A 470 -17.84 12.23 -0.04
N ARG A 471 -18.63 12.06 -1.10
CA ARG A 471 -18.12 11.66 -2.41
C ARG A 471 -17.20 12.71 -3.04
N CYS A 472 -17.47 14.01 -2.86
CA CYS A 472 -16.56 15.07 -3.31
C CYS A 472 -15.21 14.97 -2.58
N ARG A 473 -15.20 14.80 -1.25
CA ARG A 473 -13.95 14.65 -0.48
C ARG A 473 -13.15 13.42 -0.92
N GLU A 474 -13.82 12.30 -1.17
CA GLU A 474 -13.17 11.08 -1.67
C GLU A 474 -12.56 11.29 -3.06
N LEU A 475 -13.25 12.00 -3.96
CA LEU A 475 -12.74 12.33 -5.29
C LEU A 475 -11.55 13.29 -5.23
N ASP A 476 -11.59 14.27 -4.32
CA ASP A 476 -10.49 15.21 -4.10
C ASP A 476 -9.24 14.47 -3.60
N ASP A 477 -9.36 13.59 -2.59
CA ASP A 477 -8.24 12.76 -2.10
C ASP A 477 -7.66 11.86 -3.20
N LEU A 478 -8.52 11.19 -3.96
CA LEU A 478 -8.10 10.36 -5.09
C LEU A 478 -7.38 11.19 -6.16
N GLY A 479 -7.87 12.39 -6.45
CA GLY A 479 -7.28 13.33 -7.40
C GLY A 479 -5.89 13.81 -6.96
N GLU A 480 -5.74 14.15 -5.68
CA GLU A 480 -4.45 14.54 -5.09
C GLU A 480 -3.44 13.40 -5.13
N ARG A 481 -3.85 12.19 -4.74
CA ARG A 481 -3.01 10.98 -4.78
C ARG A 481 -2.58 10.62 -6.19
N ALA A 482 -3.51 10.65 -7.16
CA ALA A 482 -3.20 10.39 -8.56
C ALA A 482 -2.21 11.43 -9.11
N THR A 483 -2.39 12.71 -8.77
CA THR A 483 -1.49 13.80 -9.17
C THR A 483 -0.11 13.64 -8.56
N ALA A 484 -0.03 13.31 -7.27
CA ALA A 484 1.24 13.06 -6.59
C ALA A 484 1.99 11.87 -7.21
N GLN A 485 1.29 10.78 -7.52
CA GLN A 485 1.87 9.62 -8.18
C GLN A 485 2.35 9.94 -9.60
N ALA A 486 1.57 10.69 -10.38
CA ALA A 486 1.96 11.15 -11.71
C ALA A 486 3.21 12.04 -11.65
N ARG A 487 3.31 12.95 -10.68
CA ARG A 487 4.50 13.79 -10.46
C ARG A 487 5.74 12.97 -10.09
N ARG A 488 5.60 11.93 -9.26
CA ARG A 488 6.71 11.03 -8.88
C ARG A 488 7.19 10.17 -10.05
N THR A 489 6.26 9.66 -10.86
CA THR A 489 6.57 8.73 -11.96
C THR A 489 7.03 9.43 -13.23
N ALA A 490 6.63 10.69 -13.47
CA ALA A 490 7.06 11.46 -14.64
C ALA A 490 8.59 11.53 -14.85
N PRO A 491 9.43 11.89 -13.85
CA PRO A 491 10.88 11.91 -14.05
C PRO A 491 11.46 10.51 -14.26
N LEU A 492 10.92 9.48 -13.60
CA LEU A 492 11.34 8.09 -13.78
C LEU A 492 11.04 7.60 -15.19
N ARG A 493 9.86 7.91 -15.73
CA ARG A 493 9.50 7.59 -17.11
C ARG A 493 10.41 8.28 -18.11
N ARG A 494 10.70 9.57 -17.93
CA ARG A 494 11.67 10.30 -18.78
C ARG A 494 13.08 9.71 -18.69
N ALA A 495 13.51 9.26 -17.50
CA ALA A 495 14.79 8.58 -17.34
C ALA A 495 14.81 7.23 -18.07
N HIS A 496 13.74 6.44 -17.93
CA HIS A 496 13.58 5.18 -18.63
C HIS A 496 13.54 5.35 -20.14
N GLU A 497 12.77 6.30 -20.68
CA GLU A 497 12.70 6.62 -22.11
C GLU A 497 14.08 6.96 -22.68
N ARG A 498 14.89 7.77 -21.96
CA ARG A 498 16.26 8.11 -22.38
C ARG A 498 17.18 6.88 -22.38
N VAL A 499 17.15 6.08 -21.31
CA VAL A 499 18.00 4.88 -21.20
C VAL A 499 17.59 3.83 -22.24
N SER A 500 16.28 3.66 -22.46
CA SER A 500 15.74 2.76 -23.46
C SER A 500 16.13 3.20 -24.88
N ALA A 501 15.99 4.48 -25.21
CA ALA A 501 16.42 5.04 -26.48
C ALA A 501 17.92 4.82 -26.72
N LEU A 502 18.77 5.10 -25.72
CA LEU A 502 20.21 4.83 -25.78
C LEU A 502 20.51 3.35 -25.95
N SER A 503 19.81 2.48 -25.22
CA SER A 503 19.96 1.03 -25.31
C SER A 503 19.59 0.52 -26.71
N HIS A 504 18.48 0.99 -27.28
CA HIS A 504 18.04 0.62 -28.62
C HIS A 504 18.96 1.18 -29.72
N LEU A 505 19.52 2.37 -29.51
CA LEU A 505 20.54 2.94 -30.39
C LEU A 505 21.81 2.09 -30.36
N ALA A 506 22.31 1.77 -29.17
CA ALA A 506 23.53 0.99 -28.96
C ALA A 506 23.41 -0.48 -29.43
N SER A 507 22.22 -1.09 -29.32
CA SER A 507 21.97 -2.45 -29.81
C SER A 507 21.74 -2.54 -31.32
N GLY A 508 21.65 -1.40 -32.02
CA GLY A 508 21.36 -1.35 -33.45
C GLY A 508 19.91 -1.68 -33.81
N THR A 509 18.99 -1.68 -32.84
CA THR A 509 17.55 -1.97 -33.07
C THR A 509 16.71 -0.71 -33.30
N SER A 510 17.24 0.48 -32.98
CA SER A 510 16.55 1.75 -33.21
C SER A 510 16.50 2.10 -34.70
N GLY A 511 15.37 2.63 -35.16
CA GLY A 511 15.25 3.24 -36.49
C GLY A 511 16.10 4.49 -36.68
N GLU A 512 16.52 5.14 -35.59
CA GLU A 512 17.46 6.27 -35.60
C GLU A 512 18.91 5.83 -35.82
N ASN A 513 19.22 4.53 -35.68
CA ASN A 513 20.52 3.98 -36.01
C ASN A 513 20.64 3.83 -37.53
N GLN A 514 21.10 4.90 -38.20
CA GLN A 514 21.27 4.94 -39.65
C GLN A 514 22.17 3.83 -40.19
N ARG A 515 23.16 3.42 -39.40
CA ARG A 515 24.14 2.38 -39.74
C ARG A 515 23.64 0.95 -39.44
N LYS A 516 22.52 0.80 -38.74
CA LYS A 516 21.89 -0.47 -38.34
C LYS A 516 22.88 -1.47 -37.72
N MET A 517 23.82 -0.96 -36.93
CA MET A 517 24.89 -1.75 -36.30
C MET A 517 24.96 -1.51 -34.80
N ARG A 518 25.51 -2.49 -34.07
CA ARG A 518 25.75 -2.37 -32.63
C ARG A 518 26.87 -1.38 -32.35
N LEU A 519 26.86 -0.77 -31.16
CA LEU A 519 27.90 0.17 -30.73
C LEU A 519 29.29 -0.46 -30.77
N GLU A 520 29.44 -1.71 -30.34
CA GLU A 520 30.76 -2.38 -30.39
C GLU A 520 31.24 -2.50 -31.84
N THR A 521 30.36 -2.87 -32.76
CA THR A 521 30.68 -2.97 -34.19
C THR A 521 31.00 -1.61 -34.80
N TYR A 522 30.30 -0.55 -34.41
CA TYR A 522 30.56 0.82 -34.86
C TYR A 522 31.96 1.29 -34.43
N VAL A 523 32.34 1.06 -33.18
CA VAL A 523 33.69 1.39 -32.67
C VAL A 523 34.76 0.57 -33.40
N LEU A 524 34.51 -0.72 -33.63
CA LEU A 524 35.44 -1.59 -34.36
C LEU A 524 35.57 -1.17 -35.83
N ALA A 525 34.49 -0.73 -36.48
CA ALA A 525 34.53 -0.22 -37.84
C ALA A 525 35.40 1.03 -37.94
N ALA A 526 35.24 1.99 -37.02
CA ALA A 526 36.08 3.19 -36.96
C ALA A 526 37.58 2.84 -36.72
N ARG A 527 37.87 1.85 -35.87
CA ARG A 527 39.25 1.37 -35.70
C ARG A 527 39.78 0.68 -36.96
N LEU A 528 38.94 -0.11 -37.63
CA LEU A 528 39.30 -0.77 -38.87
C LEU A 528 39.57 0.24 -39.99
N GLU A 529 38.85 1.37 -40.05
CA GLU A 529 39.14 2.48 -40.97
C GLU A 529 40.56 3.04 -40.74
N HIS A 530 40.95 3.27 -39.48
CA HIS A 530 42.30 3.72 -39.15
C HIS A 530 43.37 2.68 -39.55
N VAL A 531 43.10 1.40 -39.28
CA VAL A 531 43.97 0.30 -39.68
C VAL A 531 44.07 0.20 -41.20
N ALA A 532 42.97 0.33 -41.93
CA ALA A 532 42.93 0.31 -43.39
C ALA A 532 43.70 1.49 -44.00
N ALA A 533 43.62 2.68 -43.41
CA ALA A 533 44.40 3.83 -43.84
C ALA A 533 45.91 3.62 -43.61
N ALA A 534 46.31 3.13 -42.44
CA ALA A 534 47.71 2.82 -42.11
C ALA A 534 48.27 1.68 -42.98
N ALA A 535 47.43 0.68 -43.29
CA ALA A 535 47.76 -0.41 -44.20
C ALA A 535 47.87 0.09 -45.65
N SER A 536 46.98 0.97 -46.10
CA SER A 536 46.98 1.54 -47.46
C SER A 536 48.26 2.28 -47.80
N ALA A 537 48.81 3.06 -46.87
CA ALA A 537 50.07 3.76 -47.07
C ALA A 537 51.26 2.81 -47.30
N ARG A 538 51.19 1.57 -46.78
CA ARG A 538 52.20 0.53 -46.99
C ARG A 538 51.92 -0.26 -48.26
N LEU A 539 50.67 -0.66 -48.45
CA LEU A 539 50.24 -1.38 -49.65
C LEU A 539 50.57 -0.56 -50.90
N ALA A 540 50.31 0.74 -50.89
CA ALA A 540 50.66 1.62 -52.00
C ALA A 540 52.18 1.71 -52.24
N ARG A 541 53.03 1.60 -51.21
CA ARG A 541 54.49 1.57 -51.43
C ARG A 541 54.97 0.22 -51.97
N MET A 542 54.39 -0.86 -51.44
CA MET A 542 54.68 -2.25 -51.80
C MET A 542 54.14 -2.66 -53.18
N SER A 543 53.15 -1.94 -53.69
CA SER A 543 52.54 -2.21 -55.00
C SER A 543 52.83 -1.10 -56.01
N ALA A 544 53.89 -0.31 -55.83
CA ALA A 544 54.24 0.85 -56.65
C ALA A 544 53.06 1.81 -56.98
N GLY A 545 52.18 2.04 -56.00
CA GLY A 545 51.02 2.93 -56.05
C GLY A 545 49.72 2.30 -56.57
N ARG A 546 49.73 1.01 -56.91
CA ARG A 546 48.60 0.33 -57.54
C ARG A 546 47.42 0.07 -56.60
N TYR A 547 47.64 -0.44 -55.39
CA TYR A 547 46.56 -0.92 -54.51
C TYR A 547 46.43 -0.11 -53.22
N THR A 548 45.19 0.16 -52.81
CA THR A 548 44.85 0.72 -51.49
C THR A 548 43.70 -0.06 -50.86
N LEU A 549 43.66 -0.11 -49.53
CA LEU A 549 42.60 -0.76 -48.75
C LEU A 549 41.59 0.26 -48.26
N VAL A 550 40.32 0.03 -48.59
CA VAL A 550 39.21 0.89 -48.14
C VAL A 550 38.23 0.04 -47.35
N HIS A 551 37.81 0.57 -46.20
CA HIS A 551 36.77 -0.05 -45.38
C HIS A 551 35.41 0.00 -46.09
N SER A 552 34.63 -1.05 -45.88
CA SER A 552 33.29 -1.19 -46.46
C SER A 552 32.24 -1.35 -45.37
N ASP A 553 31.22 -0.51 -45.46
CA ASP A 553 30.01 -0.56 -44.66
C ASP A 553 28.95 -1.52 -45.24
N GLU A 554 29.20 -2.08 -46.43
CA GLU A 554 28.23 -2.93 -47.11
C GLU A 554 28.01 -4.25 -46.36
N ARG A 555 26.75 -4.69 -46.33
CA ARG A 555 26.38 -5.99 -45.79
C ARG A 555 26.74 -7.07 -46.78
N THR A 556 27.87 -7.73 -46.59
CA THR A 556 28.17 -8.99 -47.28
C THR A 556 27.06 -9.99 -46.98
N SER A 557 26.52 -10.64 -48.02
CA SER A 557 25.37 -11.56 -47.92
C SER A 557 25.71 -12.79 -47.04
N GLY A 558 25.32 -12.73 -45.77
CA GLY A 558 25.48 -13.84 -44.82
C GLY A 558 25.46 -13.41 -43.35
N ARG A 559 25.64 -14.38 -42.43
CA ARG A 559 25.76 -14.19 -40.96
C ARG A 559 26.99 -13.35 -40.51
N ALA A 560 27.78 -12.82 -41.45
CA ALA A 560 28.95 -12.01 -41.15
C ALA A 560 28.55 -10.67 -40.51
N ARG A 561 29.34 -10.21 -39.55
CA ARG A 561 29.08 -9.00 -38.76
C ARG A 561 29.19 -7.77 -39.69
N SER A 562 28.05 -7.22 -40.08
CA SER A 562 27.86 -5.99 -40.86
C SER A 562 28.82 -4.87 -40.42
N GLY A 563 29.61 -4.29 -41.33
CA GLY A 563 30.45 -3.10 -41.07
C GLY A 563 31.93 -3.36 -40.78
N LEU A 564 32.45 -4.58 -41.01
CA LEU A 564 33.88 -4.90 -40.91
C LEU A 564 34.46 -5.41 -42.24
N GLY A 565 33.87 -5.00 -43.38
CA GLY A 565 34.36 -5.37 -44.71
C GLY A 565 35.58 -4.56 -45.12
N LEU A 566 36.44 -5.14 -45.95
CA LEU A 566 37.55 -4.46 -46.60
C LEU A 566 37.47 -4.71 -48.11
N HIS A 567 37.74 -3.67 -48.89
CA HIS A 567 37.90 -3.75 -50.33
C HIS A 567 39.28 -3.24 -50.74
N VAL A 568 39.76 -3.72 -51.88
CA VAL A 568 40.96 -3.18 -52.52
C VAL A 568 40.53 -2.29 -53.68
N VAL A 569 41.06 -1.06 -53.71
CA VAL A 569 40.92 -0.15 -54.85
C VAL A 569 42.17 -0.27 -55.72
N ASP A 570 41.96 -0.60 -56.99
CA ASP A 570 43.02 -0.64 -57.99
C ASP A 570 43.10 0.72 -58.69
N SER A 571 44.18 1.46 -58.44
CA SER A 571 44.40 2.82 -58.95
C SER A 571 44.62 2.87 -60.46
N TRP A 572 44.99 1.75 -61.09
CA TRP A 572 45.19 1.68 -62.54
C TRP A 572 43.87 1.48 -63.29
N THR A 573 42.92 0.75 -62.69
CA THR A 573 41.61 0.48 -63.31
C THR A 573 40.49 1.35 -62.74
N GLY A 574 40.69 1.98 -61.57
CA GLY A 574 39.69 2.76 -60.85
C GLY A 574 38.57 1.92 -60.22
N VAL A 575 38.71 0.59 -60.21
CA VAL A 575 37.66 -0.35 -59.78
C VAL A 575 37.93 -0.83 -58.36
N GLN A 576 36.87 -0.86 -57.55
CA GLN A 576 36.87 -1.45 -56.22
C GLN A 576 36.56 -2.96 -56.31
N ARG A 577 37.41 -3.78 -55.71
CA ARG A 577 37.32 -5.25 -55.75
C ARG A 577 37.20 -5.83 -54.34
N ASP A 578 36.50 -6.94 -54.23
CA ASP A 578 36.52 -7.74 -53.00
C ASP A 578 37.91 -8.36 -52.81
N THR A 579 38.41 -8.34 -51.58
CA THR A 579 39.66 -9.01 -51.17
C THR A 579 39.73 -10.49 -51.57
N ALA A 580 38.57 -11.16 -51.71
CA ALA A 580 38.48 -12.55 -52.17
C ALA A 580 38.88 -12.76 -53.65
N THR A 581 38.98 -11.69 -54.45
CA THR A 581 39.26 -11.76 -55.90
C THR A 581 40.72 -11.45 -56.26
N LEU A 582 41.58 -11.24 -55.26
CA LEU A 582 43.00 -10.95 -55.43
C LEU A 582 43.79 -12.22 -55.81
N SER A 583 44.84 -12.08 -56.61
CA SER A 583 45.79 -13.16 -56.89
C SER A 583 46.66 -13.48 -55.67
N GLY A 584 47.31 -14.67 -55.64
CA GLY A 584 48.08 -15.13 -54.48
C GLY A 584 49.16 -14.15 -53.99
N GLY A 585 49.86 -13.46 -54.91
CA GLY A 585 50.84 -12.42 -54.54
C GLY A 585 50.18 -11.13 -54.02
N GLU A 586 49.02 -10.75 -54.56
CA GLU A 586 48.27 -9.56 -54.15
C GLU A 586 47.61 -9.75 -52.77
N THR A 587 47.11 -10.95 -52.48
CA THR A 587 46.60 -11.31 -51.16
C THR A 587 47.70 -11.26 -50.10
N PHE A 588 48.93 -11.67 -50.45
CA PHE A 588 50.07 -11.58 -49.54
C PHE A 588 50.40 -10.14 -49.18
N PHE A 589 50.46 -9.24 -50.18
CA PHE A 589 50.67 -7.81 -49.95
C PHE A 589 49.58 -7.16 -49.09
N ALA A 590 48.31 -7.43 -49.41
CA ALA A 590 47.20 -6.88 -48.66
C ALA A 590 47.24 -7.35 -47.19
N SER A 591 47.57 -8.62 -46.95
CA SER A 591 47.66 -9.21 -45.61
C SER A 591 48.84 -8.68 -44.81
N LEU A 592 50.02 -8.56 -45.44
CA LEU A 592 51.23 -8.01 -44.81
C LEU A 592 51.06 -6.52 -44.49
N ALA A 593 50.51 -5.74 -45.42
CA ALA A 593 50.21 -4.32 -45.21
C ALA A 593 49.17 -4.13 -44.08
N LEU A 594 48.16 -5.00 -44.00
CA LEU A 594 47.14 -4.98 -42.94
C LEU A 594 47.72 -5.34 -41.57
N ALA A 595 48.55 -6.39 -41.49
CA ALA A 595 49.21 -6.79 -40.25
C ALA A 595 50.12 -5.68 -39.70
N LEU A 596 50.86 -5.01 -40.58
CA LEU A 596 51.71 -3.88 -40.22
C LEU A 596 50.90 -2.63 -39.86
N GLY A 597 49.80 -2.35 -40.58
CA GLY A 597 48.88 -1.26 -40.26
C GLY A 597 48.19 -1.45 -38.91
N LEU A 598 47.80 -2.69 -38.58
CA LEU A 598 47.22 -3.03 -37.28
C LEU A 598 48.23 -2.83 -36.15
N ALA A 599 49.47 -3.29 -36.33
CA ALA A 599 50.54 -3.13 -35.33
C ALA A 599 50.80 -1.65 -35.00
N ASP A 600 50.73 -0.77 -36.00
CA ASP A 600 50.88 0.68 -35.79
C ASP A 600 49.73 1.30 -35.01
N VAL A 601 48.50 1.07 -35.44
CA VAL A 601 47.31 1.63 -34.76
C VAL A 601 47.24 1.16 -33.31
N VAL A 602 47.58 -0.12 -33.04
CA VAL A 602 47.66 -0.66 -31.68
C VAL A 602 48.78 0.02 -30.86
N THR A 603 49.94 0.29 -31.47
CA THR A 603 51.06 0.96 -30.79
C THR A 603 50.73 2.41 -30.43
N ASP A 604 50.05 3.12 -31.34
CA ASP A 604 49.64 4.52 -31.13
C ASP A 604 48.52 4.64 -30.08
N GLU A 605 47.54 3.72 -30.06
CA GLU A 605 46.46 3.71 -29.05
C GLU A 605 46.94 3.31 -27.65
N ALA A 606 47.92 2.40 -27.55
CA ALA A 606 48.45 1.91 -26.27
C ALA A 606 49.45 2.85 -25.59
N GLY A 607 49.47 4.14 -25.97
CA GLY A 607 50.35 5.15 -25.38
C GLY A 607 51.84 4.90 -25.64
N GLY A 608 52.18 4.20 -26.73
CA GLY A 608 53.57 3.92 -27.11
C GLY A 608 54.16 2.61 -26.56
N THR A 609 53.35 1.68 -26.06
CA THR A 609 53.81 0.32 -25.76
C THR A 609 54.06 -0.40 -27.10
N ARG A 610 55.33 -0.57 -27.47
CA ARG A 610 55.76 -1.08 -28.77
C ARG A 610 55.55 -2.59 -28.88
N LEU A 611 55.00 -3.05 -30.01
CA LEU A 611 55.12 -4.45 -30.43
C LEU A 611 56.52 -4.65 -31.01
N ASP A 612 57.43 -5.21 -30.21
CA ASP A 612 58.87 -5.27 -30.53
C ASP A 612 59.24 -6.36 -31.55
N THR A 613 58.35 -7.32 -31.85
CA THR A 613 58.68 -8.47 -32.72
C THR A 613 57.53 -8.90 -33.62
N LEU A 614 57.79 -9.07 -34.92
CA LEU A 614 56.87 -9.60 -35.94
C LEU A 614 57.46 -10.86 -36.57
N PHE A 615 56.69 -11.95 -36.62
CA PHE A 615 57.07 -13.15 -37.37
C PHE A 615 56.20 -13.27 -38.63
N ILE A 616 56.85 -13.50 -39.78
CA ILE A 616 56.21 -13.73 -41.07
C ILE A 616 56.57 -15.15 -41.50
N ASP A 617 55.58 -16.03 -41.62
CA ASP A 617 55.77 -17.44 -41.96
C ASP A 617 55.19 -17.77 -43.33
N GLU A 618 56.09 -18.01 -44.29
CA GLU A 618 55.81 -18.34 -45.69
C GLU A 618 54.93 -17.30 -46.44
N GLY A 619 54.83 -17.43 -47.77
CA GLY A 619 54.04 -16.52 -48.63
C GLY A 619 54.86 -15.65 -49.59
N PHE A 620 56.19 -15.69 -49.49
CA PHE A 620 57.09 -15.04 -50.46
C PHE A 620 57.26 -15.84 -51.76
N GLY A 621 56.92 -17.14 -51.77
CA GLY A 621 57.11 -18.02 -52.93
C GLY A 621 56.13 -17.81 -54.08
N SER A 622 55.07 -17.02 -53.87
CA SER A 622 54.10 -16.62 -54.90
C SER A 622 54.37 -15.23 -55.48
N LEU A 623 55.48 -14.59 -55.11
CA LEU A 623 55.91 -13.28 -55.59
C LEU A 623 56.95 -13.44 -56.71
N ASP A 624 56.91 -12.56 -57.70
CA ASP A 624 57.98 -12.41 -58.69
C ASP A 624 59.17 -11.64 -58.11
N GLU A 625 60.32 -11.72 -58.79
CA GLU A 625 61.61 -11.19 -58.31
C GLU A 625 61.59 -9.68 -58.04
N GLN A 626 60.94 -8.88 -58.93
CA GLN A 626 60.81 -7.44 -58.77
C GLN A 626 59.95 -7.08 -57.54
N THR A 627 58.89 -7.84 -57.34
CA THR A 627 57.92 -7.66 -56.27
C THR A 627 58.49 -8.06 -54.90
N LEU A 628 59.34 -9.10 -54.87
CA LEU A 628 60.06 -9.51 -53.67
C LEU A 628 61.01 -8.42 -53.16
N ASP A 629 61.63 -7.67 -54.07
CA ASP A 629 62.54 -6.57 -53.75
C ASP A 629 61.81 -5.41 -53.05
N GLU A 630 60.65 -5.00 -53.58
CA GLU A 630 59.84 -3.94 -52.99
C GLU A 630 59.33 -4.32 -51.58
N VAL A 631 59.01 -5.60 -51.33
CA VAL A 631 58.65 -6.08 -49.98
C VAL A 631 59.84 -5.99 -49.03
N LEU A 632 61.02 -6.42 -49.48
CA LEU A 632 62.23 -6.42 -48.66
C LEU A 632 62.65 -5.01 -48.25
N ASP A 633 62.57 -4.04 -49.16
CA ASP A 633 62.85 -2.64 -48.86
C ASP A 633 61.93 -2.08 -47.76
N VAL A 634 60.65 -2.48 -47.78
CA VAL A 634 59.68 -2.08 -46.75
C VAL A 634 59.96 -2.77 -45.41
N LEU A 635 60.39 -4.04 -45.41
CA LEU A 635 60.77 -4.76 -44.20
C LEU A 635 62.08 -4.22 -43.59
N ASP A 636 63.04 -3.81 -44.42
CA ASP A 636 64.28 -3.17 -43.97
C ASP A 636 64.01 -1.77 -43.38
N ALA A 637 63.13 -0.97 -43.99
CA ALA A 637 62.69 0.31 -43.43
C ALA A 637 61.96 0.16 -42.07
N LEU A 638 61.36 -1.00 -41.79
CA LEU A 638 60.77 -1.32 -40.49
C LEU A 638 61.83 -1.72 -39.46
N ARG A 639 62.87 -2.45 -39.89
CA ARG A 639 64.03 -2.79 -39.06
C ARG A 639 64.76 -1.55 -38.55
N GLU A 640 64.86 -0.51 -39.37
CA GLU A 640 65.47 0.79 -38.99
C GLU A 640 64.72 1.52 -37.87
N ARG A 641 63.44 1.19 -37.63
CA ARG A 641 62.62 1.76 -36.57
C ARG A 641 62.60 0.92 -35.29
N ASP A 642 63.67 0.16 -35.03
CA ASP A 642 63.89 -0.64 -33.81
C ASP A 642 62.87 -1.79 -33.62
N ARG A 643 62.32 -2.33 -34.72
CA ARG A 643 61.43 -3.51 -34.70
C ARG A 643 62.16 -4.76 -35.15
N SER A 644 62.01 -5.87 -34.41
CA SER A 644 62.57 -7.18 -34.79
C SER A 644 61.62 -7.91 -35.74
N VAL A 645 62.04 -8.16 -36.98
CA VAL A 645 61.25 -8.95 -37.95
C VAL A 645 61.91 -10.31 -38.16
N GLY A 646 61.19 -11.38 -37.83
CA GLY A 646 61.57 -12.77 -38.11
C GLY A 646 60.85 -13.28 -39.35
N ILE A 647 61.58 -13.85 -40.30
CA ILE A 647 61.01 -14.36 -41.56
C ILE A 647 61.33 -15.84 -41.66
N VAL A 648 60.31 -16.65 -41.91
CA VAL A 648 60.44 -18.08 -42.23
C VAL A 648 60.07 -18.24 -43.70
N SER A 649 61.03 -18.69 -44.51
CA SER A 649 60.81 -18.91 -45.93
C SER A 649 61.74 -19.96 -46.52
N HIS A 650 61.25 -20.67 -47.54
CA HIS A 650 62.02 -21.59 -48.37
C HIS A 650 62.56 -20.93 -49.67
N VAL A 651 62.28 -19.65 -49.91
CA VAL A 651 62.68 -18.94 -51.15
C VAL A 651 64.18 -18.65 -51.13
N ALA A 652 64.88 -19.08 -52.19
CA ALA A 652 66.33 -18.96 -52.29
C ALA A 652 66.81 -17.49 -52.33
N ASP A 653 66.03 -16.59 -52.94
CA ASP A 653 66.41 -15.19 -53.12
C ASP A 653 66.41 -14.41 -51.78
N LEU A 654 65.53 -14.77 -50.85
CA LEU A 654 65.54 -14.23 -49.48
C LEU A 654 66.79 -14.64 -48.70
N ARG A 655 67.31 -15.85 -48.95
CA ARG A 655 68.54 -16.37 -48.34
C ARG A 655 69.78 -15.55 -48.75
N ALA A 656 69.76 -14.90 -49.90
CA ALA A 656 70.89 -14.06 -50.32
C ALA A 656 70.88 -12.67 -49.66
N ARG A 657 69.69 -12.14 -49.34
CA ARG A 657 69.49 -10.75 -48.93
C ARG A 657 69.46 -10.53 -47.42
N ILE A 658 69.05 -11.53 -46.62
CA ILE A 658 69.00 -11.43 -45.16
C ILE A 658 70.29 -12.01 -44.55
N PRO A 659 71.15 -11.20 -43.89
CA PRO A 659 72.49 -11.63 -43.46
C PRO A 659 72.49 -12.55 -42.22
N VAL A 660 71.44 -12.49 -41.38
CA VAL A 660 71.31 -13.29 -40.15
C VAL A 660 70.27 -14.39 -40.37
N GLN A 661 70.70 -15.66 -40.30
CA GLN A 661 69.87 -16.81 -40.67
C GLN A 661 69.89 -17.90 -39.61
N LEU A 662 68.73 -18.55 -39.42
CA LEU A 662 68.58 -19.80 -38.69
C LEU A 662 68.18 -20.88 -39.70
N GLU A 663 69.15 -21.70 -40.11
CA GLU A 663 68.96 -22.73 -41.12
C GLU A 663 68.52 -24.05 -40.50
N VAL A 664 67.40 -24.60 -40.98
CA VAL A 664 66.84 -25.89 -40.51
C VAL A 664 67.38 -27.02 -41.39
N LEU A 665 68.20 -27.90 -40.83
CA LEU A 665 68.75 -29.08 -41.52
C LEU A 665 67.91 -30.32 -41.16
N LYS A 666 67.23 -30.90 -42.15
CA LYS A 666 66.46 -32.14 -42.00
C LYS A 666 67.39 -33.36 -42.12
N THR A 667 67.36 -34.25 -41.13
CA THR A 667 68.10 -35.52 -41.11
C THR A 667 67.13 -36.70 -40.98
N ARG A 668 67.57 -37.93 -41.24
CA ARG A 668 66.72 -39.14 -41.14
C ARG A 668 66.19 -39.41 -39.71
N SER A 669 66.77 -38.78 -38.69
CA SER A 669 66.39 -38.93 -37.27
C SER A 669 65.73 -37.69 -36.67
N GLY A 670 65.43 -36.65 -37.46
CA GLY A 670 64.82 -35.39 -37.00
C GLY A 670 65.42 -34.14 -37.65
N SER A 671 65.08 -32.96 -37.13
CA SER A 671 65.58 -31.67 -37.64
C SER A 671 66.53 -31.00 -36.64
N THR A 672 67.64 -30.42 -37.12
CA THR A 672 68.61 -29.66 -36.30
C THR A 672 68.76 -28.23 -36.82
N LEU A 673 68.98 -27.26 -35.93
CA LEU A 673 69.14 -25.83 -36.27
C LEU A 673 70.61 -25.43 -36.38
N ARG A 674 70.96 -24.61 -37.37
CA ARG A 674 72.28 -24.00 -37.55
C ARG A 674 72.15 -22.49 -37.71
N HIS A 675 72.80 -21.71 -36.83
CA HIS A 675 72.86 -20.25 -36.97
C HIS A 675 73.99 -19.87 -37.93
N ARG A 676 73.67 -19.05 -38.95
CA ARG A 676 74.61 -18.56 -39.97
C ARG A 676 74.52 -17.03 -40.00
N ARG A 677 75.63 -16.36 -39.67
CA ARG A 677 75.81 -14.93 -39.92
C ARG A 677 76.75 -14.78 -41.11
N HIS A 678 76.27 -14.18 -42.20
CA HIS A 678 77.17 -13.64 -43.21
C HIS A 678 77.70 -12.30 -42.68
N GLY A 679 79.02 -12.22 -42.51
CA GLY A 679 79.73 -10.97 -42.20
C GLY A 679 79.88 -10.11 -43.44
#